data_AF-A2F2W1-F1
#
_entry.id   AF-A2F2W1-F1
#
_cell.length_a   1.000
_cell.length_b   1.000
_cell.length_c   1.000
_cell.angle_alpha   90.00
_cell.angle_beta   90.00
_cell.angle_gamma   90.00
#
_symmetry.space_group_name_H-M   'P 1'
#
loop_
_entity.id
_entity.type
_entity.pdbx_description
1 polymer ?
#
loop_
_entity_poly.entity_id
_entity_poly.type
_entity_poly.pdbx_seq_one_letter_code
_entity_poly.pdbx_strand_id
1 'polypeptide(L)'
;MKRKSPAGTIDSFFNASKEKKQASIDELMPIPRRQLTVQKTQQQKGVIHIQIPSLSDESSINEDKIKEIMAYLKEGIHLLFDDKIQNANFAKLFTNVEYICRNKTPEYLYKSISEDMQEAALNFINSISEEFDITLISQKISLFEKCLDYFLRTFLYLDRSYIFPLRIDGFTSLSEIVYSYIRNGMSKELADLISDQILITISKYRLHEEIKLSELKTGLNFAKSTKFYNDHLEPTLLIQTKDYFEDISSHLSLKDLINWNYSSKEIETQLQECGLEKSTYLSIDSMQNEIVLKKAGQRVLFSQEFYDMIDQFDKEELKRVVSTFDKEELRKLLLKSVSSYFSTKIKSTIQSSTDQTLIPDILRIISKISDFDQFIFENSRDAVKTINESVSASMSSQRDHIAEYLARYIDSGNPLVGPSLILFKLIDASEVFESTYFHLFGRRFLSWNVDVQRENELIDTLQMNASKEYTDRLVKTINDYNQSKRILQPTSDGMEYKAMALYERDWSTNEGEIKFPEQIEILNEEFKKRYMKQQKTDSHIVLHFSAALSNCVLKVNNKSEIKMSGEQAIIVLLLSEKGPMNVDDIHNHTGINESQIKINLDILSKKPLNLLIKGDDDKWSVNKDAQFPENYSYPSTRSGNLQLQRAVIDNDINYIRTNMIMSCMYKILKEFKTLKLEELISRVKKQLNFFPETEKLMFVINDLKNKDVLTQDENHVIRYVP
;
A
#
# COMPACT_ATOMS: atom_id res chain seq x y z
N MET A 1 -21.60 -20.36 26.30
CA MET A 1 -20.35 -21.09 25.98
C MET A 1 -19.76 -21.66 27.26
N LYS A 2 -19.57 -22.98 27.31
CA LYS A 2 -18.88 -23.70 28.37
C LYS A 2 -17.36 -23.53 28.23
N ARG A 3 -16.64 -23.22 29.31
CA ARG A 3 -15.24 -23.63 29.55
C ARG A 3 -15.22 -24.19 30.99
N LYS A 4 -15.12 -25.50 31.18
CA LYS A 4 -14.00 -26.44 31.00
C LYS A 4 -12.91 -26.27 32.07
N SER A 5 -12.85 -27.30 32.92
CA SER A 5 -11.83 -27.76 33.87
C SER A 5 -11.48 -26.92 35.11
N PRO A 6 -11.59 -27.50 36.33
CA PRO A 6 -11.08 -26.95 37.58
C PRO A 6 -9.60 -27.31 37.75
N ALA A 7 -8.77 -26.33 38.12
CA ALA A 7 -7.42 -26.56 38.63
C ALA A 7 -7.42 -26.16 40.09
N GLY A 8 -7.39 -27.14 40.99
CA GLY A 8 -7.35 -26.94 42.42
C GLY A 8 -6.84 -28.19 43.11
N THR A 9 -5.57 -28.16 43.49
CA THR A 9 -4.76 -29.18 44.18
C THR A 9 -5.21 -29.43 45.63
N ILE A 10 -6.50 -29.26 45.91
CA ILE A 10 -7.14 -29.40 47.23
C ILE A 10 -8.14 -30.56 47.24
N ASP A 11 -8.69 -30.96 46.08
CA ASP A 11 -9.59 -32.12 45.96
C ASP A 11 -8.85 -33.48 45.91
N SER A 12 -7.52 -33.47 45.82
CA SER A 12 -6.68 -34.68 45.90
C SER A 12 -6.34 -35.10 47.35
N PHE A 13 -6.64 -34.25 48.35
CA PHE A 13 -6.35 -34.56 49.76
C PHE A 13 -7.51 -35.28 50.46
N PHE A 14 -8.76 -35.03 50.04
CA PHE A 14 -9.95 -35.68 50.61
C PHE A 14 -10.32 -37.03 49.97
N ASN A 15 -9.71 -37.40 48.83
CA ASN A 15 -10.02 -38.63 48.10
C ASN A 15 -9.06 -39.81 48.37
N ALA A 16 -8.06 -39.66 49.25
CA ALA A 16 -7.10 -40.72 49.57
C ALA A 16 -7.52 -41.63 50.76
N SER A 17 -8.77 -41.55 51.22
CA SER A 17 -9.26 -42.39 52.32
C SER A 17 -10.68 -42.89 52.07
N LYS A 18 -10.88 -43.57 50.93
CA LYS A 18 -12.03 -44.48 50.72
C LYS A 18 -11.86 -45.25 49.41
N GLU A 19 -11.54 -46.53 49.52
CA GLU A 19 -11.95 -47.66 48.66
C GLU A 19 -11.06 -48.87 48.99
N LYS A 20 -11.51 -49.94 49.67
CA LYS A 20 -12.41 -51.05 49.24
C LYS A 20 -12.44 -52.05 50.43
N LYS A 21 -13.40 -52.95 50.69
CA LYS A 21 -14.52 -53.56 49.96
C LYS A 21 -15.43 -54.27 50.98
N GLN A 22 -16.69 -54.49 50.60
CA GLN A 22 -17.79 -55.13 51.34
C GLN A 22 -17.59 -56.63 51.59
N ALA A 23 -18.08 -57.15 52.73
CA ALA A 23 -19.13 -58.20 52.78
C ALA A 23 -19.60 -58.53 54.22
N SER A 24 -20.93 -58.48 54.39
CA SER A 24 -21.87 -59.17 55.30
C SER A 24 -21.43 -59.79 56.64
N ILE A 25 -22.25 -59.57 57.68
CA ILE A 25 -22.95 -60.61 58.46
C ILE A 25 -24.04 -59.92 59.29
N ASP A 26 -25.30 -60.30 59.04
CA ASP A 26 -26.43 -60.13 59.94
C ASP A 26 -26.20 -60.92 61.23
N GLU A 27 -26.86 -60.49 62.31
CA GLU A 27 -27.21 -61.24 63.54
C GLU A 27 -26.66 -60.69 64.88
N LEU A 28 -27.65 -60.38 65.75
CA LEU A 28 -27.65 -60.39 67.24
C LEU A 28 -27.41 -59.07 68.02
N MET A 29 -28.46 -58.23 68.08
CA MET A 29 -29.25 -57.77 69.28
C MET A 29 -28.60 -57.68 70.68
N PRO A 30 -29.15 -56.90 71.66
CA PRO A 30 -29.46 -55.44 71.70
C PRO A 30 -29.04 -54.78 73.06
N ILE A 31 -29.54 -53.55 73.36
CA ILE A 31 -29.75 -52.88 74.69
C ILE A 31 -28.80 -51.68 75.01
N PRO A 32 -29.28 -50.50 75.50
CA PRO A 32 -30.42 -49.68 75.08
C PRO A 32 -30.00 -48.20 74.82
N ARG A 33 -30.52 -47.60 73.74
CA ARG A 33 -30.46 -46.13 73.58
C ARG A 33 -31.46 -45.48 74.54
N ARG A 34 -30.99 -44.69 75.50
CA ARG A 34 -31.83 -43.69 76.16
C ARG A 34 -32.13 -42.58 75.15
N GLN A 35 -33.27 -42.68 74.48
CA GLN A 35 -33.85 -41.58 73.73
C GLN A 35 -34.35 -40.52 74.71
N LEU A 36 -33.75 -39.33 74.68
CA LEU A 36 -34.38 -38.12 75.21
C LEU A 36 -35.33 -37.59 74.15
N THR A 37 -36.60 -37.95 74.28
CA THR A 37 -37.71 -37.42 73.48
C THR A 37 -38.13 -36.08 74.09
N VAL A 38 -37.70 -34.97 73.52
CA VAL A 38 -38.23 -33.65 73.91
C VAL A 38 -39.53 -33.41 73.14
N GLN A 39 -40.67 -33.67 73.78
CA GLN A 39 -41.97 -33.17 73.34
C GLN A 39 -41.97 -31.64 73.44
N LYS A 40 -42.27 -30.96 72.33
CA LYS A 40 -42.54 -29.53 72.31
C LYS A 40 -43.91 -29.28 72.95
N THR A 41 -43.92 -28.80 74.19
CA THR A 41 -45.07 -28.08 74.75
C THR A 41 -44.87 -26.59 74.51
N GLN A 42 -45.88 -25.97 73.91
CA GLN A 42 -45.92 -24.54 73.61
C GLN A 42 -45.91 -23.73 74.90
N GLN A 43 -45.26 -22.56 74.83
CA GLN A 43 -45.15 -21.50 75.86
C GLN A 43 -44.03 -21.68 76.89
N GLN A 44 -42.86 -21.08 76.61
CA GLN A 44 -42.19 -20.11 77.50
C GLN A 44 -40.92 -19.55 76.83
N LYS A 45 -40.85 -18.21 76.75
CA LYS A 45 -39.62 -17.46 76.47
C LYS A 45 -38.71 -17.56 77.70
N GLY A 46 -37.52 -18.11 77.54
CA GLY A 46 -36.46 -18.09 78.56
C GLY A 46 -35.19 -18.74 78.02
N VAL A 47 -34.06 -18.03 78.09
CA VAL A 47 -32.73 -18.58 77.80
C VAL A 47 -32.47 -19.73 78.77
N ILE A 48 -32.23 -20.93 78.25
CA ILE A 48 -31.84 -22.08 79.08
C ILE A 48 -30.37 -21.89 79.44
N HIS A 49 -30.09 -21.31 80.60
CA HIS A 49 -28.76 -21.37 81.21
C HIS A 49 -28.52 -22.80 81.71
N ILE A 50 -27.69 -23.55 80.99
CA ILE A 50 -27.19 -24.85 81.44
C ILE A 50 -25.97 -24.56 82.33
N GLN A 51 -26.15 -24.60 83.64
CA GLN A 51 -25.02 -24.65 84.57
C GLN A 51 -24.49 -26.08 84.60
N ILE A 52 -23.25 -26.28 84.15
CA ILE A 52 -22.54 -27.56 84.25
C ILE A 52 -21.86 -27.60 85.63
N PRO A 53 -22.31 -28.44 86.58
CA PRO A 53 -21.81 -28.43 87.95
C PRO A 53 -20.56 -29.30 88.08
N SER A 54 -19.46 -28.87 87.46
CA SER A 54 -18.08 -29.32 87.75
C SER A 54 -17.05 -28.63 86.84
N LEU A 55 -17.11 -27.30 86.70
CA LEU A 55 -15.94 -26.52 86.31
C LEU A 55 -15.27 -26.10 87.63
N SER A 56 -14.34 -26.92 88.11
CA SER A 56 -13.28 -26.40 88.96
C SER A 56 -12.56 -25.32 88.17
N ASP A 57 -12.49 -24.11 88.72
CA ASP A 57 -11.73 -22.96 88.20
C ASP A 57 -10.20 -23.24 88.24
N GLU A 58 -9.75 -24.32 87.60
CA GLU A 58 -8.35 -24.61 87.31
C GLU A 58 -8.10 -24.40 85.81
N SER A 59 -8.34 -23.18 85.35
CA SER A 59 -7.72 -22.70 84.12
C SER A 59 -7.36 -21.22 84.27
N SER A 60 -6.67 -20.88 85.36
CA SER A 60 -5.81 -19.70 85.33
C SER A 60 -4.84 -19.89 84.16
N ILE A 61 -5.00 -19.07 83.13
CA ILE A 61 -4.07 -18.96 82.01
C ILE A 61 -2.67 -18.90 82.62
N ASN A 62 -1.87 -19.94 82.42
CA ASN A 62 -0.57 -20.04 83.06
C ASN A 62 0.38 -19.10 82.30
N GLU A 63 0.49 -17.86 82.77
CA GLU A 63 1.25 -16.79 82.10
C GLU A 63 2.71 -17.19 81.87
N ASP A 64 3.27 -18.01 82.75
CA ASP A 64 4.65 -18.53 82.62
C ASP A 64 4.78 -19.50 81.45
N LYS A 65 3.78 -20.37 81.21
CA LYS A 65 3.75 -21.22 80.00
C LYS A 65 3.64 -20.39 78.73
N ILE A 66 2.93 -19.25 78.76
CA ILE A 66 2.85 -18.35 77.61
C ILE A 66 4.21 -17.67 77.36
N LYS A 67 4.93 -17.26 78.40
CA LYS A 67 6.29 -16.71 78.26
C LYS A 67 7.29 -17.73 77.72
N GLU A 68 7.23 -18.98 78.18
CA GLU A 68 8.06 -20.08 77.66
C GLU A 68 7.74 -20.37 76.18
N ILE A 69 6.46 -20.41 75.81
CA ILE A 69 6.05 -20.62 74.41
C ILE A 69 6.50 -19.44 73.54
N MET A 70 6.41 -18.20 74.03
CA MET A 70 6.90 -17.01 73.31
C MET A 70 8.42 -17.03 73.13
N ALA A 71 9.19 -17.41 74.15
CA ALA A 71 10.64 -17.56 74.04
C ALA A 71 11.00 -18.63 72.99
N TYR A 72 10.28 -19.75 72.98
CA TYR A 72 10.45 -20.81 71.99
C TYR A 72 10.06 -20.37 70.57
N LEU A 73 9.06 -19.51 70.42
CA LEU A 73 8.69 -18.92 69.13
C LEU A 73 9.76 -17.94 68.63
N LYS A 74 10.31 -17.09 69.50
CA LYS A 74 11.41 -16.18 69.14
C LYS A 74 12.67 -16.94 68.74
N GLU A 75 13.07 -17.94 69.53
CA GLU A 75 14.19 -18.83 69.19
C GLU A 75 13.95 -19.56 67.86
N GLY A 76 12.72 -20.00 67.60
CA GLY A 76 12.33 -20.59 66.32
C GLY A 76 12.43 -19.61 65.14
N ILE A 77 12.11 -18.33 65.33
CA ILE A 77 12.26 -17.27 64.31
C ILE A 77 13.74 -16.97 64.04
N HIS A 78 14.58 -16.85 65.08
CA HIS A 78 16.02 -16.64 64.88
C HIS A 78 16.68 -17.83 64.18
N LEU A 79 16.32 -19.07 64.54
CA LEU A 79 16.80 -20.29 63.86
C LEU A 79 16.38 -20.38 62.38
N LEU A 80 15.26 -19.75 62.02
CA LEU A 80 14.77 -19.69 60.63
C LEU A 80 15.59 -18.73 59.77
N PHE A 81 15.93 -17.56 60.29
CA PHE A 81 16.65 -16.54 59.54
C PHE A 81 18.19 -16.69 59.62
N ASP A 82 18.71 -17.51 60.54
CA ASP A 82 20.13 -17.93 60.63
C ASP A 82 20.47 -19.20 59.82
N ASP A 83 19.62 -19.58 58.86
CA ASP A 83 19.82 -20.71 57.94
C ASP A 83 19.91 -22.11 58.61
N LYS A 84 19.35 -22.26 59.82
CA LYS A 84 19.28 -23.52 60.59
C LYS A 84 17.88 -24.14 60.60
N ILE A 85 17.23 -24.12 59.44
CA ILE A 85 15.83 -24.58 59.22
C ILE A 85 15.59 -26.01 59.74
N GLN A 86 16.61 -26.89 59.67
CA GLN A 86 16.51 -28.29 60.10
C GLN A 86 16.33 -28.48 61.61
N ASN A 87 16.68 -27.48 62.42
CA ASN A 87 16.63 -27.56 63.88
C ASN A 87 15.29 -27.11 64.47
N ALA A 88 14.37 -26.60 63.64
CA ALA A 88 13.07 -26.08 64.08
C ALA A 88 11.95 -27.12 63.90
N ASN A 89 11.14 -27.34 64.96
CA ASN A 89 9.95 -28.18 64.88
C ASN A 89 8.71 -27.33 64.50
N PHE A 90 8.48 -27.17 63.19
CA PHE A 90 7.40 -26.34 62.64
C PHE A 90 5.98 -26.75 63.06
N ALA A 91 5.73 -28.04 63.28
CA ALA A 91 4.41 -28.52 63.75
C ALA A 91 4.14 -28.06 65.19
N LYS A 92 5.18 -28.07 66.03
CA LYS A 92 5.10 -27.57 67.40
C LYS A 92 4.99 -26.04 67.43
N LEU A 93 5.74 -25.34 66.59
CA LEU A 93 5.65 -23.88 66.45
C LEU A 93 4.26 -23.42 65.97
N PHE A 94 3.68 -24.08 64.97
CA PHE A 94 2.32 -23.77 64.49
C PHE A 94 1.25 -24.00 65.58
N THR A 95 1.33 -25.12 66.29
CA THR A 95 0.40 -25.45 67.41
C THR A 95 0.52 -24.42 68.54
N ASN A 96 1.74 -23.95 68.80
CA ASN A 96 2.03 -22.93 69.80
C ASN A 96 1.47 -21.55 69.39
N VAL A 97 1.57 -21.17 68.11
CA VAL A 97 0.95 -19.95 67.56
C VAL A 97 -0.57 -20.03 67.69
N GLU A 98 -1.17 -21.16 67.36
CA GLU A 98 -2.61 -21.38 67.53
C GLU A 98 -3.05 -21.31 69.00
N TYR A 99 -2.27 -21.89 69.91
CA TYR A 99 -2.51 -21.83 71.35
C TYR A 99 -2.48 -20.39 71.90
N ILE A 100 -1.51 -19.58 71.46
CA ILE A 100 -1.42 -18.17 71.89
C ILE A 100 -2.55 -17.34 71.30
N CYS A 101 -2.90 -17.52 70.03
CA CYS A 101 -3.99 -16.78 69.39
C CYS A 101 -5.38 -17.11 69.98
N ARG A 102 -5.55 -18.31 70.57
CA ARG A 102 -6.80 -18.72 71.24
C ARG A 102 -6.89 -18.26 72.70
N ASN A 103 -5.76 -18.18 73.41
CA ASN A 103 -5.73 -17.90 74.86
C ASN A 103 -5.34 -16.44 75.21
N LYS A 104 -4.65 -15.71 74.32
CA LYS A 104 -4.37 -14.28 74.42
C LYS A 104 -4.86 -13.55 73.16
N THR A 105 -4.95 -12.22 73.20
CA THR A 105 -5.28 -11.39 72.04
C THR A 105 -4.22 -11.53 70.95
N PRO A 106 -4.58 -11.85 69.69
CA PRO A 106 -3.66 -11.96 68.56
C PRO A 106 -2.77 -10.71 68.32
N GLU A 107 -3.23 -9.54 68.74
CA GLU A 107 -2.47 -8.28 68.75
C GLU A 107 -1.17 -8.36 69.56
N TYR A 108 -1.18 -9.09 70.69
CA TYR A 108 0.00 -9.27 71.54
C TYR A 108 1.09 -10.08 70.84
N LEU A 109 0.69 -11.12 70.10
CA LEU A 109 1.62 -11.95 69.34
C LEU A 109 2.22 -11.16 68.16
N TYR A 110 1.41 -10.38 67.45
CA TYR A 110 1.89 -9.53 66.36
C TYR A 110 2.90 -8.48 66.83
N LYS A 111 2.61 -7.73 67.90
CA LYS A 111 3.53 -6.71 68.45
C LYS A 111 4.85 -7.29 68.94
N SER A 112 4.84 -8.51 69.47
CA SER A 112 6.06 -9.15 69.96
C SER A 112 6.94 -9.69 68.83
N ILE A 113 6.36 -10.01 67.68
CA ILE A 113 7.05 -10.58 66.51
C ILE A 113 7.44 -9.47 65.52
N SER A 114 6.78 -8.31 65.56
CA SER A 114 7.11 -7.18 64.66
C SER A 114 8.54 -6.69 64.80
N GLU A 115 9.11 -6.70 66.02
CA GLU A 115 10.52 -6.34 66.26
C GLU A 115 11.47 -7.37 65.61
N ASP A 116 11.20 -8.66 65.81
CA ASP A 116 12.02 -9.75 65.25
C ASP A 116 11.91 -9.80 63.70
N MET A 117 10.74 -9.45 63.13
CA MET A 117 10.54 -9.33 61.68
C MET A 117 11.32 -8.14 61.08
N GLN A 118 11.42 -7.02 61.79
CA GLN A 118 12.20 -5.86 61.37
C GLN A 118 13.70 -6.16 61.42
N GLU A 119 14.17 -6.83 62.48
CA GLU A 119 15.56 -7.25 62.61
C GLU A 119 15.96 -8.23 61.49
N ALA A 120 15.13 -9.23 61.21
CA ALA A 120 15.35 -10.18 60.12
C ALA A 120 15.41 -9.49 58.74
N ALA A 121 14.55 -8.48 58.50
CA ALA A 121 14.57 -7.69 57.28
C ALA A 121 15.86 -6.85 57.15
N LEU A 122 16.33 -6.23 58.24
CA LEU A 122 17.56 -5.44 58.26
C LEU A 122 18.82 -6.30 58.06
N ASN A 123 18.87 -7.48 58.69
CA ASN A 123 19.97 -8.44 58.50
C ASN A 123 20.05 -8.91 57.04
N PHE A 124 18.90 -9.16 56.41
CA PHE A 124 18.84 -9.48 55.00
C PHE A 124 19.32 -8.32 54.11
N ILE A 125 18.90 -7.08 54.38
CA ILE A 125 19.37 -5.90 53.64
C ILE A 125 20.89 -5.73 53.75
N ASN A 126 21.45 -5.88 54.95
CA ASN A 126 22.90 -5.81 55.16
C ASN A 126 23.63 -6.91 54.37
N SER A 127 23.08 -8.12 54.34
CA SER A 127 23.66 -9.24 53.59
C SER A 127 23.69 -9.03 52.07
N ILE A 128 22.75 -8.26 51.52
CA ILE A 128 22.73 -7.89 50.09
C ILE A 128 23.68 -6.72 49.82
N SER A 129 23.81 -5.79 50.77
CA SER A 129 24.65 -4.59 50.62
C SER A 129 26.15 -4.90 50.47
N GLU A 130 26.59 -6.08 50.92
CA GLU A 130 27.97 -6.54 50.82
C GLU A 130 28.29 -7.20 49.46
N GLU A 131 27.30 -7.46 48.61
CA GLU A 131 27.46 -8.22 47.37
C GLU A 131 27.14 -7.43 46.09
N PHE A 132 27.91 -7.68 45.03
CA PHE A 132 27.85 -6.92 43.78
C PHE A 132 27.38 -7.75 42.57
N ASP A 133 27.17 -9.06 42.72
CA ASP A 133 26.83 -9.98 41.61
C ASP A 133 25.37 -10.48 41.72
N ILE A 134 24.61 -10.39 40.63
CA ILE A 134 23.21 -10.82 40.55
C ILE A 134 23.03 -12.30 40.87
N THR A 135 24.05 -13.13 40.60
CA THR A 135 24.00 -14.57 40.87
C THR A 135 23.96 -14.85 42.37
N LEU A 136 24.79 -14.16 43.14
CA LEU A 136 24.87 -14.25 44.60
C LEU A 136 23.66 -13.58 45.25
N ILE A 137 23.25 -12.40 44.75
CA ILE A 137 22.03 -11.71 45.18
C ILE A 137 20.80 -12.59 44.96
N SER A 138 20.67 -13.24 43.80
CA SER A 138 19.55 -14.15 43.51
C SER A 138 19.55 -15.40 44.40
N GLN A 139 20.72 -15.93 44.74
CA GLN A 139 20.84 -17.04 45.70
C GLN A 139 20.37 -16.62 47.09
N LYS A 140 20.82 -15.47 47.60
CA LYS A 140 20.39 -14.91 48.89
C LYS A 140 18.90 -14.60 48.91
N ILE A 141 18.35 -14.00 47.85
CA ILE A 141 16.91 -13.78 47.70
C ILE A 141 16.15 -15.11 47.75
N SER A 142 16.62 -16.13 47.01
CA SER A 142 15.94 -17.44 46.99
C SER A 142 15.95 -18.16 48.34
N LEU A 143 17.02 -17.99 49.13
CA LEU A 143 17.12 -18.53 50.49
C LEU A 143 16.16 -17.77 51.43
N PHE A 144 16.15 -16.45 51.35
CA PHE A 144 15.26 -15.62 52.15
C PHE A 144 13.78 -15.88 51.81
N GLU A 145 13.41 -16.00 50.53
CA GLU A 145 12.04 -16.36 50.12
C GLU A 145 11.62 -17.74 50.65
N LYS A 146 12.53 -18.72 50.70
CA LYS A 146 12.27 -20.01 51.34
C LYS A 146 12.05 -19.85 52.85
N CYS A 147 12.89 -19.08 53.53
CA CYS A 147 12.72 -18.78 54.95
C CYS A 147 11.38 -18.07 55.22
N LEU A 148 10.98 -17.13 54.36
CA LEU A 148 9.69 -16.47 54.43
C LEU A 148 8.52 -17.43 54.23
N ASP A 149 8.57 -18.36 53.27
CA ASP A 149 7.52 -19.38 53.10
C ASP A 149 7.35 -20.25 54.36
N TYR A 150 8.46 -20.69 54.97
CA TYR A 150 8.40 -21.42 56.25
C TYR A 150 7.85 -20.56 57.39
N PHE A 151 8.23 -19.28 57.45
CA PHE A 151 7.69 -18.33 58.42
C PHE A 151 6.17 -18.14 58.24
N LEU A 152 5.70 -17.87 57.03
CA LEU A 152 4.28 -17.70 56.71
C LEU A 152 3.46 -18.96 57.03
N ARG A 153 4.00 -20.15 56.75
CA ARG A 153 3.36 -21.42 57.11
C ARG A 153 3.22 -21.59 58.62
N THR A 154 4.23 -21.17 59.38
CA THR A 154 4.25 -21.25 60.84
C THR A 154 3.26 -20.27 61.48
N PHE A 155 3.11 -19.08 60.90
CA PHE A 155 2.24 -18.02 61.41
C PHE A 155 0.90 -17.89 60.66
N LEU A 156 0.52 -18.88 59.85
CA LEU A 156 -0.70 -18.86 59.03
C LEU A 156 -1.98 -18.63 59.86
N TYR A 157 -2.02 -19.13 61.10
CA TYR A 157 -3.16 -18.90 61.99
C TYR A 157 -3.28 -17.43 62.41
N LEU A 158 -2.16 -16.76 62.68
CA LEU A 158 -2.11 -15.32 63.00
C LEU A 158 -2.52 -14.49 61.77
N ASP A 159 -2.02 -14.87 60.59
CA ASP A 159 -2.33 -14.19 59.33
C ASP A 159 -3.83 -14.20 59.02
N ARG A 160 -4.50 -15.36 59.19
CA ARG A 160 -5.94 -15.52 58.94
C ARG A 160 -6.85 -14.96 60.04
N SER A 161 -6.42 -15.02 61.30
CA SER A 161 -7.26 -14.62 62.44
C SER A 161 -7.18 -13.13 62.76
N TYR A 162 -6.08 -12.46 62.43
CA TYR A 162 -5.81 -11.09 62.86
C TYR A 162 -5.48 -10.14 61.72
N ILE A 163 -4.53 -10.50 60.85
CA ILE A 163 -4.01 -9.58 59.82
C ILE A 163 -4.99 -9.44 58.65
N PHE A 164 -5.48 -10.56 58.12
CA PHE A 164 -6.44 -10.55 57.01
C PHE A 164 -7.80 -9.89 57.37
N PRO A 165 -8.42 -10.15 58.55
CA PRO A 165 -9.70 -9.54 58.91
C PRO A 165 -9.61 -8.06 59.27
N LEU A 166 -8.52 -7.61 59.92
CA LEU A 166 -8.37 -6.24 60.40
C LEU A 166 -7.57 -5.34 59.46
N ARG A 167 -6.94 -5.90 58.42
CA ARG A 167 -6.09 -5.18 57.44
C ARG A 167 -5.13 -4.21 58.11
N ILE A 168 -4.28 -4.75 58.97
CA ILE A 168 -3.34 -3.95 59.78
C ILE A 168 -2.45 -3.13 58.85
N ASP A 169 -2.43 -1.82 59.07
CA ASP A 169 -1.73 -0.81 58.25
C ASP A 169 -2.07 -0.85 56.74
N GLY A 170 -3.23 -1.41 56.38
CA GLY A 170 -3.69 -1.56 55.00
C GLY A 170 -3.17 -2.81 54.28
N PHE A 171 -2.40 -3.67 54.93
CA PHE A 171 -1.83 -4.89 54.35
C PHE A 171 -2.76 -6.10 54.48
N THR A 172 -2.64 -7.03 53.54
CA THR A 172 -3.50 -8.23 53.46
C THR A 172 -2.85 -9.50 53.97
N SER A 173 -1.52 -9.51 54.12
CA SER A 173 -0.75 -10.65 54.61
C SER A 173 0.50 -10.24 55.38
N LEU A 174 1.02 -11.15 56.21
CA LEU A 174 2.34 -11.04 56.85
C LEU A 174 3.48 -10.83 55.85
N SER A 175 3.40 -11.40 54.65
CA SER A 175 4.45 -11.26 53.64
C SER A 175 4.58 -9.82 53.16
N GLU A 176 3.46 -9.12 52.93
CA GLU A 176 3.46 -7.71 52.51
C GLU A 176 4.06 -6.81 53.59
N ILE A 177 3.83 -7.13 54.87
CA ILE A 177 4.41 -6.41 56.01
C ILE A 177 5.93 -6.59 56.03
N VAL A 178 6.44 -7.81 55.85
CA VAL A 178 7.90 -8.06 55.80
C VAL A 178 8.55 -7.39 54.58
N TYR A 179 7.93 -7.47 53.39
CA TYR A 179 8.42 -6.73 52.22
C TYR A 179 8.35 -5.21 52.40
N SER A 180 7.42 -4.69 53.21
CA SER A 180 7.37 -3.27 53.55
C SER A 180 8.52 -2.84 54.46
N TYR A 181 8.95 -3.70 55.40
CA TYR A 181 10.14 -3.45 56.21
C TYR A 181 11.41 -3.46 55.36
N ILE A 182 11.48 -4.38 54.40
CA ILE A 182 12.58 -4.39 53.42
C ILE A 182 12.56 -3.11 52.58
N ARG A 183 11.39 -2.69 52.07
CA ARG A 183 11.27 -1.44 51.29
C ARG A 183 11.69 -0.20 52.10
N ASN A 184 11.31 -0.12 53.37
CA ASN A 184 11.64 1.02 54.24
C ASN A 184 13.10 0.99 54.72
N GLY A 185 13.71 -0.19 54.84
CA GLY A 185 15.12 -0.36 55.21
C GLY A 185 16.10 -0.30 54.03
N MET A 186 15.62 -0.46 52.79
CA MET A 186 16.47 -0.30 51.60
C MET A 186 16.79 1.18 51.35
N SER A 187 18.08 1.51 51.41
CA SER A 187 18.59 2.80 50.93
C SER A 187 18.39 2.95 49.42
N LYS A 188 18.29 4.19 48.94
CA LYS A 188 18.20 4.48 47.50
C LYS A 188 19.41 3.94 46.73
N GLU A 189 20.60 4.00 47.32
CA GLU A 189 21.86 3.54 46.73
C GLU A 189 21.88 2.02 46.49
N LEU A 190 21.38 1.24 47.46
CA LEU A 190 21.27 -0.22 47.31
C LEU A 190 20.25 -0.61 46.23
N ALA A 191 19.15 0.14 46.16
CA ALA A 191 18.10 -0.12 45.20
C ALA A 191 18.56 0.22 43.76
N ASP A 192 19.32 1.30 43.60
CA ASP A 192 19.98 1.65 42.34
C ASP A 192 21.02 0.58 41.95
N LEU A 193 21.82 0.06 42.89
CA LEU A 193 22.77 -1.04 42.63
C LEU A 193 22.10 -2.31 42.13
N ILE A 194 21.01 -2.73 42.79
CA ILE A 194 20.23 -3.92 42.37
C ILE A 194 19.61 -3.69 41.00
N SER A 195 19.12 -2.47 40.72
CA SER A 195 18.60 -2.11 39.40
C SER A 195 19.67 -2.21 38.33
N ASP A 196 20.85 -1.63 38.57
CA ASP A 196 21.96 -1.64 37.64
C ASP A 196 22.41 -3.08 37.33
N GLN A 197 22.45 -3.96 38.32
CA GLN A 197 22.79 -5.37 38.10
C GLN A 197 21.74 -6.11 37.27
N ILE A 198 20.44 -5.87 37.51
CA ILE A 198 19.35 -6.42 36.67
C ILE A 198 19.48 -5.90 35.24
N LEU A 199 19.75 -4.62 35.06
CA LEU A 199 19.91 -3.98 33.75
C LEU A 199 21.13 -4.48 32.99
N ILE A 200 22.28 -4.65 33.65
CA ILE A 200 23.49 -5.25 33.06
C ILE A 200 23.23 -6.69 32.63
N THR A 201 22.46 -7.44 33.41
CA THR A 201 22.11 -8.82 33.06
C THR A 201 21.21 -8.87 31.83
N ILE A 202 20.24 -7.95 31.72
CA ILE A 202 19.39 -7.82 30.53
C ILE A 202 20.21 -7.40 29.31
N SER A 203 21.16 -6.46 29.45
CA SER A 203 21.99 -6.01 28.33
C SER A 203 22.94 -7.10 27.82
N LYS A 204 23.56 -7.87 28.71
CA LYS A 204 24.36 -9.05 28.35
C LYS A 204 23.51 -10.12 27.65
N TYR A 205 22.27 -10.32 28.09
CA TYR A 205 21.35 -11.25 27.43
C TYR A 205 20.99 -10.81 26.01
N ARG A 206 20.78 -9.50 25.80
CA ARG A 206 20.56 -8.91 24.47
C ARG A 206 21.76 -9.06 23.54
N LEU A 207 22.97 -9.23 24.08
CA LEU A 207 24.20 -9.53 23.34
C LEU A 207 24.43 -11.03 23.11
N HIS A 208 23.44 -11.88 23.43
CA HIS A 208 23.50 -13.35 23.33
C HIS A 208 24.55 -14.02 24.23
N GLU A 209 24.88 -13.43 25.37
CA GLU A 209 25.72 -14.10 26.38
C GLU A 209 24.91 -15.17 27.16
N GLU A 210 25.56 -16.28 27.54
CA GLU A 210 24.93 -17.36 28.31
C GLU A 210 24.61 -16.92 29.75
N ILE A 211 23.34 -16.62 30.02
CA ILE A 211 22.86 -16.20 31.34
C ILE A 211 21.77 -17.14 31.83
N LYS A 212 21.79 -17.47 33.12
CA LYS A 212 20.74 -18.25 33.77
C LYS A 212 19.50 -17.40 33.99
N LEU A 213 18.50 -17.58 33.13
CA LEU A 213 17.19 -16.91 33.20
C LEU A 213 16.45 -17.11 34.55
N SER A 214 16.77 -18.17 35.30
CA SER A 214 16.23 -18.39 36.65
C SER A 214 16.66 -17.34 37.67
N GLU A 215 17.86 -16.80 37.53
CA GLU A 215 18.43 -15.79 38.45
C GLU A 215 17.77 -14.44 38.18
N LEU A 216 17.67 -14.05 36.90
CA LEU A 216 16.93 -12.86 36.48
C LEU A 216 15.47 -12.90 36.94
N LYS A 217 14.80 -14.06 36.83
CA LYS A 217 13.43 -14.24 37.30
C LYS A 217 13.28 -14.00 38.80
N THR A 218 14.26 -14.44 39.59
CA THR A 218 14.27 -14.25 41.05
C THR A 218 14.44 -12.77 41.40
N GLY A 219 15.37 -12.07 40.74
CA GLY A 219 15.56 -10.63 40.91
C GLY A 219 14.33 -9.79 40.50
N LEU A 220 13.70 -10.11 39.36
CA LEU A 220 12.51 -9.41 38.88
C LEU A 220 11.29 -9.63 39.80
N ASN A 221 11.10 -10.86 40.31
CA ASN A 221 10.03 -11.16 41.26
C ASN A 221 10.25 -10.45 42.62
N PHE A 222 11.50 -10.35 43.06
CA PHE A 222 11.84 -9.59 44.26
C PHE A 222 11.57 -8.09 44.10
N ALA A 223 11.95 -7.50 42.95
CA ALA A 223 11.66 -6.10 42.64
C ALA A 223 10.15 -5.80 42.58
N LYS A 224 9.34 -6.75 42.11
CA LYS A 224 7.87 -6.66 42.12
C LYS A 224 7.30 -6.78 43.53
N SER A 225 7.77 -7.74 44.32
CA SER A 225 7.29 -8.00 45.68
C SER A 225 7.60 -6.83 46.64
N THR A 226 8.72 -6.13 46.40
CA THR A 226 9.11 -4.92 47.14
C THR A 226 8.47 -3.63 46.59
N LYS A 227 7.68 -3.70 45.50
CA LYS A 227 7.05 -2.57 44.78
C LYS A 227 8.04 -1.54 44.20
N PHE A 228 9.33 -1.85 44.18
CA PHE A 228 10.38 -0.98 43.64
C PHE A 228 10.48 -1.04 42.11
N TYR A 229 9.93 -2.09 41.49
CA TYR A 229 9.93 -2.28 40.03
C TYR A 229 9.41 -1.05 39.24
N ASN A 230 8.23 -0.53 39.60
CA ASN A 230 7.62 0.61 38.89
C ASN A 230 8.31 1.96 39.19
N ASP A 231 8.81 2.11 40.42
CA ASP A 231 9.31 3.40 40.91
C ASP A 231 10.72 3.73 40.36
N HIS A 232 11.55 2.70 40.10
CA HIS A 232 12.97 2.89 39.79
C HIS A 232 13.52 2.00 38.66
N LEU A 233 13.13 0.72 38.61
CA LEU A 233 13.67 -0.22 37.62
C LEU A 233 13.08 0.01 36.22
N GLU A 234 11.75 0.13 36.11
CA GLU A 234 11.06 0.30 34.84
C GLU A 234 11.47 1.57 34.08
N PRO A 235 11.49 2.78 34.68
CA PRO A 235 11.90 4.00 33.97
C PRO A 235 13.33 3.91 33.40
N THR A 236 14.26 3.38 34.19
CA THR A 236 15.67 3.24 33.80
C THR A 236 15.84 2.21 32.69
N LEU A 237 15.10 1.08 32.77
CA LEU A 237 15.09 0.05 31.74
C LEU A 237 14.58 0.59 30.40
N LEU A 238 13.49 1.36 30.40
CA LEU A 238 12.91 1.91 29.18
C LEU A 238 13.86 2.89 28.48
N ILE A 239 14.56 3.74 29.25
CA ILE A 239 15.57 4.68 28.71
C ILE A 239 16.74 3.91 28.09
N GLN A 240 17.35 2.98 28.82
CA GLN A 240 18.48 2.21 28.30
C GLN A 240 18.10 1.36 27.07
N THR A 241 16.89 0.79 27.07
CA THR A 241 16.38 0.02 25.93
C THR A 241 16.19 0.90 24.71
N LYS A 242 15.68 2.12 24.90
CA LYS A 242 15.54 3.11 23.83
C LYS A 242 16.90 3.50 23.25
N ASP A 243 17.87 3.85 24.08
CA ASP A 243 19.20 4.27 23.63
C ASP A 243 19.93 3.14 22.89
N TYR A 244 19.82 1.91 23.41
CA TYR A 244 20.35 0.70 22.76
C TYR A 244 19.72 0.45 21.38
N PHE A 245 18.40 0.57 21.25
CA PHE A 245 17.72 0.43 19.96
C PHE A 245 18.08 1.55 18.99
N GLU A 246 18.21 2.80 19.45
CA GLU A 246 18.61 3.91 18.59
C GLU A 246 20.04 3.75 18.07
N ASP A 247 20.98 3.36 18.92
CA ASP A 247 22.39 3.15 18.53
C ASP A 247 22.54 2.02 17.51
N ILE A 248 22.02 0.83 17.82
CA ILE A 248 22.13 -0.34 16.94
C ILE A 248 21.39 -0.12 15.62
N SER A 249 20.15 0.39 15.67
CA SER A 249 19.37 0.60 14.45
C SER A 249 20.00 1.65 13.51
N SER A 250 20.83 2.54 14.05
CA SER A 250 21.58 3.51 13.26
C SER A 250 22.81 2.93 12.56
N HIS A 251 23.30 1.76 12.94
CA HIS A 251 24.52 1.18 12.35
C HIS A 251 24.28 -0.03 11.45
N LEU A 252 23.06 -0.59 11.43
CA LEU A 252 22.74 -1.80 10.67
C LEU A 252 22.33 -1.55 9.21
N SER A 253 22.68 -2.50 8.33
CA SER A 253 22.24 -2.63 6.93
C SER A 253 20.79 -3.16 6.85
N LEU A 254 20.15 -3.18 5.67
CA LEU A 254 18.76 -3.66 5.54
C LEU A 254 18.58 -5.12 5.98
N LYS A 255 19.47 -6.00 5.53
CA LYS A 255 19.38 -7.44 5.85
C LYS A 255 19.65 -7.70 7.32
N ASP A 256 20.65 -7.02 7.88
CA ASP A 256 21.01 -7.19 9.28
C ASP A 256 19.95 -6.59 10.22
N LEU A 257 19.32 -5.49 9.83
CA LEU A 257 18.22 -4.88 10.59
C LEU A 257 16.99 -5.80 10.67
N ILE A 258 16.63 -6.47 9.58
CA ILE A 258 15.49 -7.40 9.57
C ILE A 258 15.79 -8.61 10.46
N ASN A 259 16.98 -9.21 10.32
CA ASN A 259 17.39 -10.34 11.14
C ASN A 259 17.44 -9.95 12.63
N TRP A 260 18.04 -8.81 12.95
CA TRP A 260 18.11 -8.30 14.31
C TRP A 260 16.72 -8.02 14.89
N ASN A 261 15.75 -7.52 14.11
CA ASN A 261 14.39 -7.30 14.60
C ASN A 261 13.71 -8.62 15.01
N TYR A 262 13.87 -9.69 14.23
CA TYR A 262 13.36 -11.02 14.61
C TYR A 262 14.03 -11.54 15.87
N SER A 263 15.37 -11.52 15.92
CA SER A 263 16.12 -11.99 17.10
C SER A 263 15.81 -11.17 18.35
N SER A 264 15.68 -9.86 18.23
CA SER A 264 15.34 -8.98 19.35
C SER A 264 13.92 -9.23 19.84
N LYS A 265 12.94 -9.44 18.96
CA LYS A 265 11.57 -9.82 19.39
C LYS A 265 11.53 -11.15 20.13
N GLU A 266 12.33 -12.13 19.70
CA GLU A 266 12.45 -13.41 20.38
C GLU A 266 13.05 -13.24 21.79
N ILE A 267 14.16 -12.49 21.90
CA ILE A 267 14.80 -12.15 23.18
C ILE A 267 13.81 -11.46 24.13
N GLU A 268 13.10 -10.43 23.66
CA GLU A 268 12.15 -9.68 24.49
C GLU A 268 10.95 -10.54 24.93
N THR A 269 10.53 -11.50 24.09
CA THR A 269 9.48 -12.47 24.46
C THR A 269 9.98 -13.43 25.55
N GLN A 270 11.23 -13.90 25.45
CA GLN A 270 11.85 -14.73 26.48
C GLN A 270 12.02 -13.97 27.81
N LEU A 271 12.36 -12.67 27.75
CA LEU A 271 12.41 -11.80 28.93
C LEU A 271 11.01 -11.62 29.58
N GLN A 272 9.95 -11.54 28.77
CA GLN A 272 8.58 -11.54 29.28
C GLN A 272 8.25 -12.84 30.04
N GLU A 273 8.62 -14.00 29.51
CA GLU A 273 8.44 -15.30 30.17
C GLU A 273 9.24 -15.42 31.47
N CYS A 274 10.37 -14.71 31.58
CA CYS A 274 11.21 -14.64 32.76
C CYS A 274 10.66 -13.75 33.88
N GLY A 275 9.52 -13.07 33.67
CA GLY A 275 8.85 -12.31 34.71
C GLY A 275 8.96 -10.80 34.56
N LEU A 276 9.26 -10.27 33.37
CA LEU A 276 9.03 -8.85 33.05
C LEU A 276 7.52 -8.53 33.15
N GLU A 277 7.14 -7.31 33.55
CA GLU A 277 5.73 -6.93 33.55
C GLU A 277 5.19 -6.81 32.12
N LYS A 278 3.94 -7.25 31.90
CA LYS A 278 3.29 -7.21 30.58
C LYS A 278 3.16 -5.78 30.06
N SER A 279 2.93 -4.80 30.94
CA SER A 279 2.88 -3.37 30.64
C SER A 279 4.23 -2.85 30.12
N THR A 280 5.32 -3.22 30.78
CA THR A 280 6.70 -2.88 30.38
C THR A 280 7.05 -3.51 29.03
N TYR A 281 6.70 -4.79 28.79
CA TYR A 281 6.93 -5.46 27.50
C TYR A 281 6.17 -4.76 26.36
N LEU A 282 4.90 -4.41 26.57
CA LEU A 282 4.11 -3.69 25.56
C LEU A 282 4.72 -2.32 25.22
N SER A 283 5.30 -1.65 26.23
CA SER A 283 6.01 -0.39 26.04
C SER A 283 7.30 -0.58 25.23
N ILE A 284 8.07 -1.65 25.51
CA ILE A 284 9.28 -2.01 24.77
C ILE A 284 8.96 -2.39 23.32
N ASP A 285 7.95 -3.24 23.07
CA ASP A 285 7.52 -3.58 21.70
C ASP A 285 7.07 -2.33 20.94
N SER A 286 6.31 -1.44 21.58
CA SER A 286 5.92 -0.17 20.96
C SER A 286 7.15 0.67 20.59
N MET A 287 8.14 0.80 21.48
CA MET A 287 9.38 1.53 21.23
C MET A 287 10.23 0.91 20.13
N GLN A 288 10.37 -0.42 20.13
CA GLN A 288 11.09 -1.15 19.08
C GLN A 288 10.46 -0.88 17.73
N ASN A 289 9.13 -0.97 17.63
CA ASN A 289 8.43 -0.69 16.38
C ASN A 289 8.57 0.79 15.96
N GLU A 290 8.57 1.75 16.88
CA GLU A 290 8.80 3.16 16.54
C GLU A 290 10.23 3.44 16.05
N ILE A 291 11.25 3.00 16.80
CA ILE A 291 12.65 3.32 16.52
C ILE A 291 13.14 2.57 15.29
N VAL A 292 12.91 1.26 15.26
CA VAL A 292 13.47 0.37 14.24
C VAL A 292 12.70 0.51 12.94
N LEU A 293 11.38 0.63 12.99
CA LEU A 293 10.57 0.62 11.77
C LEU A 293 10.27 2.03 11.24
N LYS A 294 10.10 3.05 12.09
CA LYS A 294 9.87 4.43 11.60
C LYS A 294 11.18 5.16 11.32
N LYS A 295 12.15 5.18 12.24
CA LYS A 295 13.40 5.96 12.04
C LYS A 295 14.41 5.22 11.17
N ALA A 296 14.82 4.02 11.59
CA ALA A 296 15.80 3.25 10.84
C ALA A 296 15.19 2.66 9.54
N GLY A 297 13.95 2.17 9.59
CA GLY A 297 13.22 1.73 8.41
C GLY A 297 13.09 2.79 7.32
N GLN A 298 12.86 4.07 7.64
CA GLN A 298 12.87 5.14 6.63
C GLN A 298 14.23 5.38 6.00
N ARG A 299 15.33 5.27 6.76
CA ARG A 299 16.65 5.43 6.17
C ARG A 299 16.97 4.27 5.22
N VAL A 300 16.64 3.07 5.64
CA VAL A 300 17.04 1.83 4.99
C VAL A 300 16.10 1.50 3.80
N LEU A 301 14.80 1.77 3.89
CA LEU A 301 13.85 1.58 2.78
C LEU A 301 14.07 2.55 1.60
N PHE A 302 14.82 3.63 1.79
CA PHE A 302 15.19 4.56 0.71
C PHE A 302 16.67 4.40 0.30
N SER A 303 17.36 3.39 0.84
CA SER A 303 18.76 3.11 0.49
C SER A 303 18.86 2.38 -0.84
N GLN A 304 20.06 2.42 -1.43
CA GLN A 304 20.35 1.74 -2.69
C GLN A 304 20.27 0.21 -2.56
N GLU A 305 20.50 -0.35 -1.36
CA GLU A 305 20.35 -1.78 -1.08
C GLU A 305 18.90 -2.25 -1.28
N PHE A 306 17.92 -1.44 -0.89
CA PHE A 306 16.50 -1.75 -1.11
C PHE A 306 16.16 -1.71 -2.61
N TYR A 307 16.73 -0.77 -3.34
CA TYR A 307 16.54 -0.66 -4.79
C TYR A 307 17.18 -1.83 -5.54
N ASP A 308 18.37 -2.26 -5.13
CA ASP A 308 19.02 -3.45 -5.67
C ASP A 308 18.22 -4.73 -5.37
N MET A 309 17.62 -4.84 -4.19
CA MET A 309 16.73 -5.94 -3.83
C MET A 309 15.46 -5.98 -4.70
N ILE A 310 14.87 -4.81 -5.02
CA ILE A 310 13.75 -4.74 -5.97
C ILE A 310 14.21 -5.12 -7.38
N ASP A 311 15.40 -4.69 -7.79
CA ASP A 311 15.94 -5.00 -9.12
C ASP A 311 16.25 -6.51 -9.29
N GLN A 312 16.77 -7.18 -8.25
CA GLN A 312 17.08 -8.61 -8.21
C GLN A 312 15.82 -9.50 -8.01
N PHE A 313 14.74 -8.93 -7.47
CA PHE A 313 13.45 -9.60 -7.28
C PHE A 313 13.49 -10.84 -6.38
N ASP A 314 14.22 -10.75 -5.26
CA ASP A 314 14.28 -11.80 -4.24
C ASP A 314 12.97 -11.88 -3.45
N LYS A 315 12.05 -12.70 -3.96
CA LYS A 315 10.68 -12.86 -3.44
C LYS A 315 10.61 -13.19 -1.94
N GLU A 316 11.54 -14.00 -1.43
CA GLU A 316 11.51 -14.41 -0.01
C GLU A 316 11.97 -13.28 0.92
N GLU A 317 13.01 -12.54 0.56
CA GLU A 317 13.50 -11.40 1.34
C GLU A 317 12.48 -10.27 1.33
N LEU A 318 11.88 -9.97 0.17
CA LEU A 318 10.82 -8.96 0.06
C LEU A 318 9.58 -9.34 0.87
N LYS A 319 9.21 -10.62 0.96
CA LYS A 319 8.13 -11.07 1.85
C LYS A 319 8.47 -10.89 3.33
N ARG A 320 9.74 -11.11 3.73
CA ARG A 320 10.19 -10.84 5.11
C ARG A 320 10.18 -9.36 5.44
N VAL A 321 10.58 -8.51 4.49
CA VAL A 321 10.46 -7.05 4.62
C VAL A 321 9.00 -6.68 4.85
N VAL A 322 8.10 -7.15 4.00
CA VAL A 322 6.67 -6.75 4.05
C VAL A 322 5.98 -7.25 5.30
N SER A 323 6.25 -8.48 5.75
CA SER A 323 5.71 -8.99 7.02
C SER A 323 6.24 -8.23 8.23
N THR A 324 7.45 -7.69 8.15
CA THR A 324 8.04 -6.84 9.18
C THR A 324 7.35 -5.46 9.24
N PHE A 325 6.87 -4.95 8.11
CA PHE A 325 6.23 -3.63 7.97
C PHE A 325 4.68 -3.68 7.90
N ASP A 326 4.04 -4.77 8.32
CA ASP A 326 2.59 -5.00 8.15
C ASP A 326 1.66 -4.11 9.02
N LYS A 327 2.21 -3.22 9.86
CA LYS A 327 1.40 -2.20 10.55
C LYS A 327 0.97 -1.10 9.57
N GLU A 328 -0.28 -0.62 9.65
CA GLU A 328 -0.86 0.33 8.69
C GLU A 328 0.00 1.57 8.39
N GLU A 329 0.64 2.16 9.42
CA GLU A 329 1.51 3.34 9.26
C GLU A 329 2.80 3.01 8.50
N LEU A 330 3.34 1.82 8.72
CA LEU A 330 4.60 1.35 8.14
C LEU A 330 4.41 0.85 6.71
N ARG A 331 3.25 0.25 6.42
CA ARG A 331 2.83 -0.09 5.05
C ARG A 331 2.77 1.15 4.18
N LYS A 332 2.30 2.30 4.69
CA LYS A 332 2.32 3.58 3.96
C LYS A 332 3.74 4.06 3.63
N LEU A 333 4.71 3.85 4.53
CA LEU A 333 6.12 4.20 4.29
C LEU A 333 6.75 3.30 3.24
N LEU A 334 6.49 1.99 3.29
CA LEU A 334 6.91 1.02 2.27
C LEU A 334 6.30 1.37 0.91
N LEU A 335 5.01 1.70 0.86
CA LEU A 335 4.36 2.14 -0.39
C LEU A 335 5.01 3.41 -0.94
N LYS A 336 5.38 4.35 -0.08
CA LYS A 336 6.07 5.58 -0.50
C LYS A 336 7.47 5.29 -1.07
N SER A 337 8.25 4.39 -0.47
CA SER A 337 9.58 4.05 -0.99
C SER A 337 9.51 3.28 -2.31
N VAL A 338 8.62 2.30 -2.42
CA VAL A 338 8.37 1.55 -3.66
C VAL A 338 7.87 2.47 -4.78
N SER A 339 6.95 3.38 -4.45
CA SER A 339 6.45 4.38 -5.40
C SER A 339 7.58 5.32 -5.89
N SER A 340 8.45 5.76 -4.97
CA SER A 340 9.61 6.59 -5.29
C SER A 340 10.63 5.86 -6.18
N TYR A 341 10.86 4.57 -5.93
CA TYR A 341 11.74 3.74 -6.74
C TYR A 341 11.26 3.65 -8.19
N PHE A 342 10.01 3.20 -8.40
CA PHE A 342 9.47 3.05 -9.76
C PHE A 342 9.36 4.40 -10.48
N SER A 343 8.99 5.46 -9.74
CA SER A 343 8.98 6.83 -10.25
C SER A 343 10.35 7.28 -10.75
N THR A 344 11.41 7.00 -9.99
CA THR A 344 12.80 7.36 -10.36
C THR A 344 13.28 6.52 -11.54
N LYS A 345 12.97 5.22 -11.55
CA LYS A 345 13.33 4.32 -12.67
C LYS A 345 12.68 4.79 -13.97
N ILE A 346 11.38 5.11 -13.95
CA ILE A 346 10.66 5.60 -15.13
C ILE A 346 11.24 6.94 -15.61
N LYS A 347 11.53 7.88 -14.72
CA LYS A 347 12.18 9.15 -15.09
C LYS A 347 13.54 8.91 -15.73
N SER A 348 14.35 8.00 -15.18
CA SER A 348 15.65 7.65 -15.75
C SER A 348 15.51 7.02 -17.14
N THR A 349 14.56 6.10 -17.31
CA THR A 349 14.29 5.46 -18.60
C THR A 349 13.87 6.49 -19.63
N ILE A 350 12.95 7.39 -19.29
CA ILE A 350 12.51 8.48 -20.16
C ILE A 350 13.67 9.38 -20.60
N GLN A 351 14.64 9.64 -19.73
CA GLN A 351 15.80 10.48 -20.04
C GLN A 351 16.89 9.76 -20.85
N SER A 352 17.05 8.44 -20.68
CA SER A 352 18.14 7.67 -21.27
C SER A 352 17.77 6.87 -22.50
N SER A 353 16.50 6.52 -22.69
CA SER A 353 16.07 5.63 -23.77
C SER A 353 16.03 6.33 -25.12
N THR A 354 16.34 5.58 -26.18
CA THR A 354 16.05 6.02 -27.54
C THR A 354 14.56 5.85 -27.84
N ASP A 355 14.03 6.68 -28.74
CA ASP A 355 12.63 6.71 -29.19
C ASP A 355 12.02 5.32 -29.50
N GLN A 356 12.84 4.35 -29.92
CA GLN A 356 12.37 3.01 -30.31
C GLN A 356 12.26 2.03 -29.13
N THR A 357 13.03 2.21 -28.05
CA THR A 357 13.02 1.29 -26.88
C THR A 357 12.21 1.82 -25.70
N LEU A 358 11.85 3.11 -25.72
CA LEU A 358 11.10 3.79 -24.66
C LEU A 358 9.87 2.99 -24.19
N ILE A 359 8.98 2.61 -25.11
CA ILE A 359 7.73 1.91 -24.75
C ILE A 359 8.00 0.49 -24.24
N PRO A 360 8.78 -0.38 -24.93
CA PRO A 360 9.14 -1.69 -24.39
C PRO A 360 9.76 -1.64 -22.99
N ASP A 361 10.64 -0.67 -22.72
CA ASP A 361 11.30 -0.50 -21.43
C ASP A 361 10.31 -0.09 -20.34
N ILE A 362 9.38 0.83 -20.64
CA ILE A 362 8.30 1.23 -19.71
C ILE A 362 7.36 0.05 -19.46
N LEU A 363 7.00 -0.73 -20.48
CA LEU A 363 6.14 -1.90 -20.33
C LEU A 363 6.77 -2.97 -19.44
N ARG A 364 8.09 -3.16 -19.52
CA ARG A 364 8.84 -4.06 -18.63
C ARG A 364 8.81 -3.58 -17.17
N ILE A 365 8.84 -2.27 -16.94
CA ILE A 365 8.70 -1.71 -15.59
C ILE A 365 7.28 -1.96 -15.06
N ILE A 366 6.26 -1.72 -15.89
CA ILE A 366 4.86 -1.95 -15.51
C ILE A 366 4.57 -3.42 -15.24
N SER A 367 5.13 -4.35 -16.04
CA SER A 367 5.00 -5.78 -15.74
C SER A 367 5.64 -6.14 -14.41
N LYS A 368 6.83 -5.60 -14.10
CA LYS A 368 7.47 -5.77 -12.79
C LYS A 368 6.62 -5.22 -11.65
N ILE A 369 5.91 -4.10 -11.83
CA ILE A 369 4.97 -3.56 -10.84
C ILE A 369 3.81 -4.54 -10.60
N SER A 370 3.25 -5.09 -11.68
CA SER A 370 2.16 -6.08 -11.58
C SER A 370 2.62 -7.36 -10.86
N ASP A 371 3.83 -7.85 -11.18
CA ASP A 371 4.41 -9.01 -10.50
C ASP A 371 4.65 -8.68 -9.01
N PHE A 372 5.23 -7.52 -8.71
CA PHE A 372 5.46 -7.07 -7.34
C PHE A 372 4.16 -7.01 -6.54
N ASP A 373 3.10 -6.41 -7.08
CA ASP A 373 1.80 -6.35 -6.42
C ASP A 373 1.19 -7.73 -6.14
N GLN A 374 1.24 -8.62 -7.13
CA GLN A 374 0.71 -9.98 -6.99
C GLN A 374 1.43 -10.78 -5.90
N PHE A 375 2.74 -10.63 -5.77
CA PHE A 375 3.55 -11.41 -4.82
C PHE A 375 3.64 -10.81 -3.42
N ILE A 376 3.52 -9.49 -3.28
CA ILE A 376 3.81 -8.77 -2.03
C ILE A 376 2.57 -8.21 -1.35
N PHE A 377 1.62 -7.66 -2.12
CA PHE A 377 0.45 -6.98 -1.56
C PHE A 377 -0.84 -7.78 -1.70
N GLU A 378 -0.78 -9.01 -2.23
CA GLU A 378 -1.94 -9.88 -2.46
C GLU A 378 -3.08 -9.16 -3.22
N ASN A 379 -2.73 -8.30 -4.17
CA ASN A 379 -3.65 -7.43 -4.92
C ASN A 379 -4.41 -6.40 -4.08
N SER A 380 -3.77 -5.78 -3.08
CA SER A 380 -4.41 -4.68 -2.35
C SER A 380 -4.63 -3.47 -3.26
N ARG A 381 -5.90 -3.10 -3.44
CA ARG A 381 -6.30 -2.01 -4.37
C ARG A 381 -5.64 -0.67 -4.02
N ASP A 382 -5.43 -0.40 -2.73
CA ASP A 382 -4.86 0.87 -2.26
C ASP A 382 -3.37 0.99 -2.59
N ALA A 383 -2.61 -0.12 -2.55
CA ALA A 383 -1.20 -0.15 -2.92
C ALA A 383 -1.02 0.13 -4.42
N VAL A 384 -1.76 -0.61 -5.26
CA VAL A 384 -1.74 -0.45 -6.71
C VAL A 384 -2.08 0.98 -7.10
N LYS A 385 -3.14 1.53 -6.50
CA LYS A 385 -3.57 2.90 -6.77
C LYS A 385 -2.48 3.92 -6.42
N THR A 386 -1.87 3.79 -5.25
CA THR A 386 -0.82 4.74 -4.79
C THR A 386 0.43 4.68 -5.68
N ILE A 387 0.87 3.47 -6.07
CA ILE A 387 2.02 3.28 -6.96
C ILE A 387 1.70 3.87 -8.34
N ASN A 388 0.52 3.56 -8.88
CA ASN A 388 0.06 4.07 -10.18
C ASN A 388 -0.05 5.59 -10.21
N GLU A 389 -0.57 6.23 -9.16
CA GLU A 389 -0.64 7.69 -9.05
C GLU A 389 0.76 8.32 -9.04
N SER A 390 1.72 7.74 -8.31
CA SER A 390 3.11 8.22 -8.29
C SER A 390 3.82 8.05 -9.64
N VAL A 391 3.57 6.92 -10.31
CA VAL A 391 4.09 6.62 -11.65
C VAL A 391 3.50 7.59 -12.68
N SER A 392 2.19 7.83 -12.66
CA SER A 392 1.52 8.81 -13.52
C SER A 392 2.04 10.24 -13.30
N ALA A 393 2.22 10.64 -12.04
CA ALA A 393 2.82 11.93 -11.70
C ALA A 393 4.24 12.08 -12.28
N SER A 394 5.02 10.99 -12.31
CA SER A 394 6.37 10.97 -12.88
C SER A 394 6.40 11.06 -14.40
N MET A 395 5.37 10.58 -15.08
CA MET A 395 5.21 10.68 -16.54
C MET A 395 4.60 12.01 -16.98
N SER A 396 4.14 12.85 -16.03
CA SER A 396 3.37 14.06 -16.34
C SER A 396 4.05 15.06 -17.27
N SER A 397 5.38 15.16 -17.22
CA SER A 397 6.16 16.07 -18.06
C SER A 397 6.23 15.66 -19.54
N GLN A 398 5.97 14.38 -19.86
CA GLN A 398 6.11 13.86 -21.23
C GLN A 398 4.92 12.99 -21.67
N ARG A 399 3.72 13.21 -21.10
CA ARG A 399 2.51 12.41 -21.41
C ARG A 399 2.21 12.35 -22.91
N ASP A 400 2.24 13.50 -23.58
CA ASP A 400 1.94 13.60 -25.01
C ASP A 400 2.92 12.76 -25.86
N HIS A 401 4.23 12.81 -25.54
CA HIS A 401 5.24 11.99 -26.20
C HIS A 401 5.02 10.50 -25.96
N ILE A 402 4.79 10.09 -24.71
CA ILE A 402 4.55 8.67 -24.39
C ILE A 402 3.28 8.16 -25.10
N ALA A 403 2.23 8.98 -25.18
CA ALA A 403 1.02 8.64 -25.93
C ALA A 403 1.28 8.47 -27.44
N GLU A 404 2.08 9.37 -28.06
CA GLU A 404 2.48 9.28 -29.46
C GLU A 404 3.26 7.98 -29.74
N TYR A 405 4.24 7.65 -28.90
CA TYR A 405 5.03 6.41 -29.05
C TYR A 405 4.20 5.16 -28.77
N LEU A 406 3.26 5.19 -27.82
CA LEU A 406 2.34 4.09 -27.58
C LEU A 406 1.44 3.82 -28.80
N ALA A 407 0.94 4.87 -29.44
CA ALA A 407 0.16 4.75 -30.68
C ALA A 407 0.99 4.10 -31.80
N ARG A 408 2.25 4.50 -31.98
CA ARG A 408 3.18 3.88 -32.94
C ARG A 408 3.51 2.42 -32.61
N TYR A 409 3.67 2.10 -31.33
CA TYR A 409 3.94 0.74 -30.87
C TYR A 409 2.77 -0.21 -31.16
N ILE A 410 1.54 0.28 -31.08
CA ILE A 410 0.34 -0.51 -31.45
C ILE A 410 0.21 -0.55 -32.97
N ASP A 411 0.48 0.56 -33.67
CA ASP A 411 0.49 0.59 -35.13
C ASP A 411 1.37 -0.52 -35.72
N SER A 412 2.55 -0.78 -35.13
CA SER A 412 3.52 -1.77 -35.62
C SER A 412 3.09 -3.23 -35.54
N GLY A 413 1.98 -3.57 -34.89
CA GLY A 413 1.52 -4.97 -34.79
C GLY A 413 1.13 -5.44 -33.40
N ASN A 414 1.51 -4.70 -32.35
CA ASN A 414 1.35 -5.17 -30.98
C ASN A 414 -0.08 -4.95 -30.44
N PRO A 415 -0.62 -5.88 -29.63
CA PRO A 415 -1.94 -5.73 -29.03
C PRO A 415 -1.93 -4.82 -27.80
N LEU A 416 -3.04 -4.12 -27.56
CA LEU A 416 -3.27 -3.30 -26.37
C LEU A 416 -3.80 -4.18 -25.22
N VAL A 417 -2.96 -5.07 -24.67
CA VAL A 417 -3.35 -6.01 -23.61
C VAL A 417 -2.37 -5.96 -22.43
N GLY A 418 -2.89 -6.11 -21.20
CA GLY A 418 -2.09 -6.24 -19.98
C GLY A 418 -1.28 -4.97 -19.65
N PRO A 419 0.06 -5.01 -19.63
CA PRO A 419 0.90 -3.85 -19.29
C PRO A 419 0.67 -2.63 -20.18
N SER A 420 0.37 -2.81 -21.48
CA SER A 420 0.11 -1.70 -22.39
C SER A 420 -1.22 -1.02 -22.13
N LEU A 421 -2.23 -1.78 -21.66
CA LEU A 421 -3.49 -1.23 -21.21
C LEU A 421 -3.36 -0.46 -19.90
N ILE A 422 -2.55 -0.97 -18.97
CA ILE A 422 -2.23 -0.25 -17.72
C ILE A 422 -1.53 1.06 -18.05
N LEU A 423 -0.52 1.03 -18.94
CA LEU A 423 0.16 2.24 -19.39
C LEU A 423 -0.81 3.24 -20.02
N PHE A 424 -1.70 2.79 -20.91
CA PHE A 424 -2.73 3.64 -21.51
C PHE A 424 -3.60 4.35 -20.45
N LYS A 425 -4.00 3.64 -19.39
CA LYS A 425 -4.75 4.21 -18.27
C LYS A 425 -3.96 5.19 -17.40
N LEU A 426 -2.63 5.10 -17.38
CA LEU A 426 -1.78 5.95 -16.53
C LEU A 426 -1.41 7.28 -17.17
N ILE A 427 -1.36 7.35 -18.49
CA ILE A 427 -0.90 8.54 -19.22
C ILE A 427 -1.96 9.66 -19.21
N ASP A 428 -3.25 9.34 -19.12
CA ASP A 428 -4.37 10.29 -19.14
C ASP A 428 -4.31 11.30 -20.32
N ALA A 429 -3.73 10.90 -21.46
CA ALA A 429 -3.66 11.69 -22.70
C ALA A 429 -4.26 10.89 -23.87
N SER A 430 -5.52 10.48 -23.70
CA SER A 430 -6.20 9.64 -24.69
C SER A 430 -6.35 10.38 -26.02
N GLU A 431 -6.63 11.69 -26.01
CA GLU A 431 -6.80 12.47 -27.25
C GLU A 431 -5.56 12.49 -28.15
N VAL A 432 -4.36 12.51 -27.54
CA VAL A 432 -3.09 12.46 -28.28
C VAL A 432 -2.89 11.07 -28.88
N PHE A 433 -3.22 10.04 -28.12
CA PHE A 433 -3.17 8.66 -28.60
C PHE A 433 -4.12 8.45 -29.78
N GLU A 434 -5.40 8.87 -29.66
CA GLU A 434 -6.40 8.69 -30.73
C GLU A 434 -6.01 9.40 -32.00
N SER A 435 -5.68 10.69 -31.93
CA SER A 435 -5.36 11.46 -33.14
C SER A 435 -4.12 10.88 -33.81
N THR A 436 -3.07 10.58 -33.05
CA THR A 436 -1.85 9.95 -33.59
C THR A 436 -2.17 8.61 -34.22
N TYR A 437 -2.94 7.76 -33.52
CA TYR A 437 -3.31 6.44 -34.01
C TYR A 437 -4.18 6.54 -35.26
N PHE A 438 -5.15 7.45 -35.30
CA PHE A 438 -6.04 7.68 -36.43
C PHE A 438 -5.27 8.08 -37.69
N HIS A 439 -4.28 8.97 -37.57
CA HIS A 439 -3.46 9.37 -38.72
C HIS A 439 -2.56 8.22 -39.23
N LEU A 440 -2.04 7.38 -38.33
CA LEU A 440 -1.25 6.20 -38.69
C LEU A 440 -2.11 5.10 -39.34
N PHE A 441 -3.23 4.77 -38.70
CA PHE A 441 -4.28 3.90 -39.22
C PHE A 441 -4.76 4.39 -40.58
N GLY A 442 -4.99 5.71 -40.72
CA GLY A 442 -5.50 6.32 -41.93
C GLY A 442 -4.64 6.08 -43.15
N ARG A 443 -3.31 6.02 -42.98
CA ARG A 443 -2.37 5.66 -44.05
C ARG A 443 -2.55 4.23 -44.54
N ARG A 444 -2.71 3.27 -43.62
CA ARG A 444 -3.00 1.86 -43.97
C ARG A 444 -4.37 1.70 -44.61
N PHE A 445 -5.33 2.44 -44.06
CA PHE A 445 -6.72 2.49 -44.46
C PHE A 445 -6.91 2.98 -45.89
N LEU A 446 -6.34 4.12 -46.24
CA LEU A 446 -6.36 4.65 -47.61
C LEU A 446 -5.63 3.75 -48.61
N SER A 447 -4.69 2.92 -48.13
CA SER A 447 -3.97 1.93 -48.94
C SER A 447 -4.76 0.62 -49.12
N TRP A 448 -5.99 0.53 -48.61
CA TRP A 448 -6.83 -0.68 -48.60
C TRP A 448 -6.20 -1.90 -47.90
N ASN A 449 -5.15 -1.71 -47.11
CA ASN A 449 -4.40 -2.77 -46.44
C ASN A 449 -4.69 -2.76 -44.92
N VAL A 450 -5.93 -3.07 -44.57
CA VAL A 450 -6.41 -3.05 -43.17
C VAL A 450 -6.96 -4.41 -42.78
N ASP A 451 -6.49 -4.91 -41.63
CA ASP A 451 -7.07 -6.04 -40.95
C ASP A 451 -8.25 -5.57 -40.07
N VAL A 452 -9.47 -5.74 -40.58
CA VAL A 452 -10.69 -5.28 -39.92
C VAL A 452 -10.92 -5.99 -38.57
N GLN A 453 -10.47 -7.24 -38.40
CA GLN A 453 -10.68 -7.98 -37.16
C GLN A 453 -9.84 -7.37 -36.03
N ARG A 454 -8.55 -7.17 -36.31
CA ARG A 454 -7.60 -6.56 -35.37
C ARG A 454 -8.05 -5.17 -34.92
N GLU A 455 -8.54 -4.36 -35.85
CA GLU A 455 -8.97 -2.99 -35.55
C GLU A 455 -10.26 -2.97 -34.71
N ASN A 456 -11.19 -3.90 -34.95
CA ASN A 456 -12.37 -4.06 -34.09
C ASN A 456 -11.99 -4.50 -32.66
N GLU A 457 -11.04 -5.43 -32.50
CA GLU A 457 -10.56 -5.85 -31.17
C GLU A 457 -9.91 -4.68 -30.40
N LEU A 458 -9.14 -3.83 -31.09
CA LEU A 458 -8.56 -2.63 -30.51
C LEU A 458 -9.65 -1.64 -30.09
N ILE A 459 -10.65 -1.40 -30.95
CA ILE A 459 -11.78 -0.51 -30.65
C ILE A 459 -12.57 -1.02 -29.46
N ASP A 460 -12.87 -2.31 -29.38
CA ASP A 460 -13.59 -2.90 -28.26
C ASP A 460 -12.82 -2.70 -26.96
N THR A 461 -11.50 -2.91 -26.99
CA THR A 461 -10.61 -2.67 -25.84
C THR A 461 -10.60 -1.20 -25.44
N LEU A 462 -10.57 -0.27 -26.40
CA LEU A 462 -10.63 1.16 -26.13
C LEU A 462 -11.99 1.58 -25.59
N GLN A 463 -13.11 1.06 -26.10
CA GLN A 463 -14.47 1.35 -25.62
C GLN A 463 -14.73 0.83 -24.20
N MET A 464 -14.10 -0.28 -23.81
CA MET A 464 -14.20 -0.79 -22.44
C MET A 464 -13.47 0.09 -21.43
N ASN A 465 -12.41 0.77 -21.84
CA ASN A 465 -11.50 1.49 -20.94
C ASN A 465 -11.57 3.03 -21.07
N ALA A 466 -12.11 3.53 -22.18
CA ALA A 466 -12.37 4.94 -22.47
C ALA A 466 -13.87 5.17 -22.76
N SER A 467 -14.24 6.40 -23.16
CA SER A 467 -15.63 6.71 -23.54
C SER A 467 -15.96 6.21 -24.95
N LYS A 468 -17.25 6.01 -25.27
CA LYS A 468 -17.67 5.67 -26.64
C LYS A 468 -17.34 6.78 -27.64
N GLU A 469 -17.58 8.03 -27.24
CA GLU A 469 -17.28 9.25 -28.01
C GLU A 469 -15.83 9.29 -28.52
N TYR A 470 -14.90 8.74 -27.72
CA TYR A 470 -13.49 8.66 -28.06
C TYR A 470 -13.21 7.75 -29.27
N THR A 471 -13.94 6.65 -29.41
CA THR A 471 -13.76 5.69 -30.52
C THR A 471 -14.68 5.91 -31.70
N ASP A 472 -15.66 6.82 -31.59
CA ASP A 472 -16.71 7.01 -32.59
C ASP A 472 -16.15 7.32 -33.98
N ARG A 473 -15.09 8.11 -34.06
CA ARG A 473 -14.38 8.44 -35.31
C ARG A 473 -13.79 7.20 -35.99
N LEU A 474 -13.13 6.33 -35.23
CA LEU A 474 -12.57 5.07 -35.74
C LEU A 474 -13.68 4.10 -36.16
N VAL A 475 -14.74 3.96 -35.36
CA VAL A 475 -15.89 3.11 -35.65
C VAL A 475 -16.60 3.55 -36.94
N LYS A 476 -16.85 4.86 -37.10
CA LYS A 476 -17.44 5.42 -38.32
C LYS A 476 -16.57 5.12 -39.53
N THR A 477 -15.26 5.32 -39.42
CA THR A 477 -14.31 5.08 -40.50
C THR A 477 -14.29 3.61 -40.94
N ILE A 478 -14.36 2.65 -39.99
CA ILE A 478 -14.44 1.22 -40.32
C ILE A 478 -15.81 0.87 -40.95
N ASN A 479 -16.89 1.50 -40.50
CA ASN A 479 -18.20 1.33 -41.11
C ASN A 479 -18.23 1.86 -42.55
N ASP A 480 -17.64 3.04 -42.79
CA ASP A 480 -17.48 3.65 -44.11
C ASP A 480 -16.69 2.74 -45.05
N TYR A 481 -15.64 2.08 -44.55
CA TYR A 481 -14.89 1.07 -45.28
C TYR A 481 -15.72 -0.16 -45.63
N ASN A 482 -16.46 -0.71 -44.66
CA ASN A 482 -17.30 -1.88 -44.89
C ASN A 482 -18.44 -1.58 -45.86
N GLN A 483 -19.01 -0.37 -45.83
CA GLN A 483 -20.01 0.09 -46.79
C GLN A 483 -19.41 0.27 -48.18
N SER A 484 -18.28 0.98 -48.28
CA SER A 484 -17.57 1.21 -49.54
C SER A 484 -17.10 -0.11 -50.18
N LYS A 485 -16.64 -1.07 -49.38
CA LYS A 485 -16.24 -2.40 -49.83
C LYS A 485 -17.36 -3.17 -50.52
N ARG A 486 -18.62 -2.96 -50.09
CA ARG A 486 -19.81 -3.59 -50.68
C ARG A 486 -20.22 -2.96 -52.03
N ILE A 487 -19.71 -1.77 -52.35
CA ILE A 487 -20.07 -0.98 -53.54
C ILE A 487 -19.13 -1.24 -54.73
N LEU A 488 -17.96 -1.86 -54.52
CA LEU A 488 -17.04 -2.28 -55.60
C LEU A 488 -17.76 -3.20 -56.63
N GLN A 489 -17.67 -3.06 -57.97
CA GLN A 489 -16.72 -2.42 -58.91
C GLN A 489 -17.43 -1.80 -60.17
N PRO A 490 -16.68 -1.25 -61.16
CA PRO A 490 -16.23 -2.07 -62.30
C PRO A 490 -14.78 -1.82 -62.76
N THR A 491 -14.12 -2.90 -63.22
CA THR A 491 -13.00 -2.85 -64.17
C THR A 491 -13.55 -2.47 -65.54
N SER A 492 -13.27 -1.24 -65.98
CA SER A 492 -13.37 -0.84 -67.39
C SER A 492 -11.99 -0.93 -68.04
N ASP A 493 -11.93 -1.41 -69.29
CA ASP A 493 -10.79 -1.40 -70.22
C ASP A 493 -9.42 -1.07 -69.60
N GLY A 494 -8.83 -2.02 -68.87
CA GLY A 494 -7.44 -1.96 -68.41
C GLY A 494 -7.12 -1.06 -67.20
N MET A 495 -8.10 -0.39 -66.58
CA MET A 495 -7.88 0.44 -65.37
C MET A 495 -8.54 -0.18 -64.12
N GLU A 496 -7.77 -0.37 -63.05
CA GLU A 496 -8.29 -0.80 -61.74
C GLU A 496 -8.72 0.43 -60.92
N TYR A 497 -10.02 0.60 -60.71
CA TYR A 497 -10.59 1.71 -59.95
C TYR A 497 -11.19 1.24 -58.62
N LYS A 498 -10.79 1.91 -57.53
CA LYS A 498 -11.32 1.69 -56.17
C LYS A 498 -11.64 3.03 -55.55
N ALA A 499 -12.88 3.18 -55.08
CA ALA A 499 -13.34 4.38 -54.41
C ALA A 499 -13.88 4.05 -53.02
N MET A 500 -13.71 5.00 -52.10
CA MET A 500 -14.15 4.93 -50.72
C MET A 500 -14.88 6.22 -50.37
N ALA A 501 -16.10 6.10 -49.87
CA ALA A 501 -16.85 7.24 -49.35
C ALA A 501 -16.52 7.39 -47.87
N LEU A 502 -16.07 8.58 -47.48
CA LEU A 502 -15.66 8.91 -46.11
C LEU A 502 -16.46 10.10 -45.60
N TYR A 503 -16.72 10.12 -44.30
CA TYR A 503 -17.33 11.28 -43.67
C TYR A 503 -16.38 12.48 -43.67
N GLU A 504 -16.80 13.57 -44.33
CA GLU A 504 -15.95 14.75 -44.59
C GLU A 504 -15.36 15.35 -43.31
N ARG A 505 -16.13 15.45 -42.22
CA ARG A 505 -15.69 16.09 -40.98
C ARG A 505 -14.44 15.45 -40.37
N ASP A 506 -14.26 14.13 -40.53
CA ASP A 506 -13.19 13.38 -39.90
C ASP A 506 -11.92 13.30 -40.78
N TRP A 507 -12.07 13.60 -42.07
CA TRP A 507 -11.06 13.43 -43.11
C TRP A 507 -10.79 14.70 -43.95
N SER A 508 -11.43 15.82 -43.61
CA SER A 508 -11.52 17.02 -44.44
C SER A 508 -10.16 17.49 -44.91
N THR A 509 -10.11 17.84 -46.19
CA THR A 509 -8.94 18.46 -46.82
C THR A 509 -9.36 19.83 -47.33
N ASN A 510 -8.56 20.87 -47.06
CA ASN A 510 -8.77 22.20 -47.65
C ASN A 510 -8.38 22.16 -49.14
N GLU A 511 -9.07 21.34 -49.92
CA GLU A 511 -8.93 21.25 -51.37
C GLU A 511 -9.96 22.17 -52.03
N GLY A 512 -9.51 22.93 -53.03
CA GLY A 512 -10.41 23.61 -53.94
C GLY A 512 -11.12 22.62 -54.86
N GLU A 513 -11.91 23.13 -55.81
CA GLU A 513 -12.54 22.30 -56.83
C GLU A 513 -11.48 21.78 -57.82
N ILE A 514 -11.12 20.50 -57.72
CA ILE A 514 -10.09 19.87 -58.56
C ILE A 514 -10.74 19.28 -59.82
N LYS A 515 -10.12 19.53 -60.97
CA LYS A 515 -10.53 18.95 -62.26
C LYS A 515 -9.79 17.65 -62.52
N PHE A 516 -10.55 16.55 -62.56
CA PHE A 516 -10.02 15.23 -62.87
C PHE A 516 -10.00 14.99 -64.39
N PRO A 517 -9.11 14.11 -64.90
CA PRO A 517 -9.18 13.63 -66.28
C PRO A 517 -10.54 13.01 -66.64
N GLU A 518 -10.99 13.19 -67.89
CA GLU A 518 -12.34 12.78 -68.33
C GLU A 518 -12.67 11.31 -68.01
N GLN A 519 -11.71 10.40 -68.18
CA GLN A 519 -11.89 8.97 -67.88
C GLN A 519 -12.16 8.71 -66.39
N ILE A 520 -11.49 9.45 -65.51
CA ILE A 520 -11.68 9.34 -64.05
C ILE A 520 -13.00 9.98 -63.64
N GLU A 521 -13.41 11.07 -64.30
CA GLU A 521 -14.68 11.75 -64.03
C GLU A 521 -15.89 10.87 -64.36
N ILE A 522 -15.83 10.09 -65.46
CA ILE A 522 -16.86 9.10 -65.79
C ILE A 522 -16.99 8.05 -64.67
N LEU A 523 -15.86 7.51 -64.20
CA LEU A 523 -15.84 6.50 -63.13
C LEU A 523 -16.35 7.07 -61.79
N ASN A 524 -15.97 8.31 -61.49
CA ASN A 524 -16.43 9.06 -60.32
C ASN A 524 -17.96 9.24 -60.33
N GLU A 525 -18.54 9.63 -61.46
CA GLU A 525 -19.99 9.77 -61.62
C GLU A 525 -20.73 8.42 -61.56
N GLU A 526 -20.12 7.36 -62.08
CA GLU A 526 -20.68 6.01 -61.98
C GLU A 526 -20.69 5.51 -60.52
N PHE A 527 -19.62 5.76 -59.77
CA PHE A 527 -19.54 5.46 -58.34
C PHE A 527 -20.58 6.25 -57.54
N LYS A 528 -20.68 7.57 -57.76
CA LYS A 528 -21.71 8.44 -57.14
C LYS A 528 -23.12 7.86 -57.31
N LYS A 529 -23.49 7.52 -58.55
CA LYS A 529 -24.82 6.95 -58.84
C LYS A 529 -25.07 5.64 -58.11
N ARG A 530 -24.07 4.76 -57.98
CA ARG A 530 -24.20 3.50 -57.24
C ARG A 530 -24.31 3.72 -55.75
N TYR A 531 -23.47 4.58 -55.18
CA TYR A 531 -23.49 4.91 -53.76
C TYR A 531 -24.85 5.45 -53.32
N MET A 532 -25.39 6.41 -54.08
CA MET A 532 -26.71 7.01 -53.81
C MET A 532 -27.86 6.00 -53.90
N LYS A 533 -27.80 5.04 -54.83
CA LYS A 533 -28.81 3.96 -54.92
C LYS A 533 -28.83 3.06 -53.68
N GLN A 534 -27.68 2.85 -53.05
CA GLN A 534 -27.57 1.98 -51.88
C GLN A 534 -27.97 2.67 -50.58
N GLN A 535 -27.73 3.98 -50.46
CA GLN A 535 -28.04 4.75 -49.26
C GLN A 535 -29.54 4.91 -48.98
N LYS A 536 -30.44 4.75 -49.97
CA LYS A 536 -31.93 4.68 -49.91
C LYS A 536 -32.73 5.69 -49.02
N THR A 537 -32.11 6.48 -48.15
CA THR A 537 -32.80 7.20 -47.07
C THR A 537 -32.45 8.67 -46.89
N ASP A 538 -31.39 9.22 -47.50
CA ASP A 538 -31.05 10.64 -47.31
C ASP A 538 -30.87 11.41 -48.63
N SER A 539 -31.81 12.31 -48.94
CA SER A 539 -31.79 13.23 -50.08
C SER A 539 -30.79 14.40 -49.95
N HIS A 540 -29.92 14.38 -48.93
CA HIS A 540 -29.02 15.48 -48.58
C HIS A 540 -27.52 15.11 -48.63
N ILE A 541 -27.16 13.89 -49.04
CA ILE A 541 -25.76 13.47 -49.14
C ILE A 541 -25.14 14.05 -50.41
N VAL A 542 -24.04 14.79 -50.28
CA VAL A 542 -23.23 15.29 -51.39
C VAL A 542 -21.86 14.62 -51.34
N LEU A 543 -21.42 14.07 -52.47
CA LEU A 543 -20.12 13.41 -52.58
C LEU A 543 -19.12 14.34 -53.29
N HIS A 544 -18.04 14.63 -52.58
CA HIS A 544 -16.87 15.35 -53.10
C HIS A 544 -15.70 14.38 -53.27
N PHE A 545 -15.01 14.45 -54.40
CA PHE A 545 -13.83 13.63 -54.67
C PHE A 545 -12.57 14.41 -54.30
N SER A 546 -11.75 13.85 -53.42
CA SER A 546 -10.47 14.44 -53.00
C SER A 546 -9.31 13.83 -53.77
N ALA A 547 -8.48 14.67 -54.38
CA ALA A 547 -7.25 14.22 -55.02
C ALA A 547 -6.14 14.01 -53.98
N ALA A 548 -6.09 14.79 -52.88
CA ALA A 548 -5.00 14.67 -51.91
C ALA A 548 -5.06 13.39 -51.06
N LEU A 549 -6.24 12.78 -50.88
CA LEU A 549 -6.40 11.49 -50.20
C LEU A 549 -6.26 10.28 -51.14
N SER A 550 -6.19 10.51 -52.45
CA SER A 550 -6.11 9.45 -53.44
C SER A 550 -4.68 9.01 -53.73
N ASN A 551 -4.51 7.73 -54.07
CA ASN A 551 -3.26 7.13 -54.51
C ASN A 551 -3.48 6.46 -55.87
N CYS A 552 -2.53 6.59 -56.77
CA CYS A 552 -2.58 6.03 -58.12
C CYS A 552 -1.31 5.24 -58.43
N VAL A 553 -1.45 4.20 -59.26
CA VAL A 553 -0.34 3.45 -59.83
C VAL A 553 -0.29 3.76 -61.32
N LEU A 554 0.76 4.44 -61.76
CA LEU A 554 0.97 4.75 -63.17
C LEU A 554 1.97 3.78 -63.79
N LYS A 555 1.69 3.36 -65.04
CA LYS A 555 2.63 2.59 -65.87
C LYS A 555 3.38 3.55 -66.78
N VAL A 556 4.69 3.70 -66.55
CA VAL A 556 5.56 4.50 -67.41
C VAL A 556 6.19 3.58 -68.46
N ASN A 557 6.05 3.94 -69.74
CA ASN A 557 6.59 3.20 -70.89
C ASN A 557 6.22 1.70 -70.94
N ASN A 558 5.08 1.31 -70.33
CA ASN A 558 4.62 -0.09 -70.20
C ASN A 558 5.64 -1.05 -69.53
N LYS A 559 6.62 -0.53 -68.78
CA LYS A 559 7.70 -1.32 -68.17
C LYS A 559 7.78 -1.15 -66.65
N SER A 560 7.58 0.07 -66.15
CA SER A 560 7.73 0.37 -64.72
C SER A 560 6.40 0.85 -64.13
N GLU A 561 6.01 0.25 -63.01
CA GLU A 561 4.87 0.69 -62.20
C GLU A 561 5.35 1.62 -61.09
N ILE A 562 4.75 2.80 -61.02
CA ILE A 562 5.09 3.84 -60.04
C ILE A 562 3.85 4.18 -59.23
N LYS A 563 3.98 4.12 -57.91
CA LYS A 563 2.94 4.61 -56.99
C LYS A 563 3.15 6.10 -56.72
N MET A 564 2.10 6.88 -56.80
CA MET A 564 2.11 8.32 -56.51
C MET A 564 0.77 8.79 -55.95
N SER A 565 0.73 9.98 -55.36
CA SER A 565 -0.53 10.59 -54.93
C SER A 565 -1.39 11.03 -56.12
N GLY A 566 -2.69 11.24 -55.91
CA GLY A 566 -3.60 11.69 -56.96
C GLY A 566 -3.23 13.04 -57.56
N GLU A 567 -2.86 14.02 -56.72
CA GLU A 567 -2.38 15.32 -57.20
C GLU A 567 -1.17 15.17 -58.13
N GLN A 568 -0.20 14.33 -57.75
CA GLN A 568 0.97 14.03 -58.58
C GLN A 568 0.57 13.36 -59.90
N ALA A 569 -0.36 12.40 -59.87
CA ALA A 569 -0.83 11.72 -61.06
C ALA A 569 -1.55 12.68 -62.03
N ILE A 570 -2.41 13.56 -61.52
CA ILE A 570 -3.11 14.57 -62.34
C ILE A 570 -2.11 15.50 -63.04
N ILE A 571 -1.09 15.97 -62.33
CA ILE A 571 -0.05 16.85 -62.91
C ILE A 571 0.72 16.11 -64.02
N VAL A 572 1.14 14.86 -63.77
CA VAL A 572 1.90 14.07 -64.75
C VAL A 572 1.06 13.75 -65.99
N LEU A 573 -0.21 13.37 -65.82
CA LEU A 573 -1.13 13.10 -66.94
C LEU A 573 -1.37 14.35 -67.78
N LEU A 574 -1.60 15.51 -67.14
CA LEU A 574 -1.79 16.79 -67.83
C LEU A 574 -0.57 17.15 -68.70
N LEU A 575 0.63 17.07 -68.14
CA LEU A 575 1.88 17.38 -68.85
C LEU A 575 2.15 16.38 -69.98
N SER A 576 1.69 15.14 -69.84
CA SER A 576 1.80 14.12 -70.90
C SER A 576 0.86 14.38 -72.07
N GLU A 577 -0.36 14.88 -71.82
CA GLU A 577 -1.36 15.13 -72.86
C GLU A 577 -1.19 16.48 -73.56
N LYS A 578 -0.97 17.55 -72.78
CA LYS A 578 -0.95 18.93 -73.29
C LYS A 578 0.44 19.51 -73.50
N GLY A 579 1.49 18.79 -73.08
CA GLY A 579 2.88 19.20 -73.23
C GLY A 579 3.38 20.14 -72.13
N PRO A 580 4.52 20.83 -72.36
CA PRO A 580 5.23 21.57 -71.32
C PRO A 580 4.51 22.86 -70.89
N MET A 581 4.32 23.04 -69.58
CA MET A 581 3.50 24.11 -69.00
C MET A 581 4.13 24.76 -67.75
N ASN A 582 3.72 25.99 -67.43
CA ASN A 582 4.11 26.71 -66.21
C ASN A 582 3.19 26.37 -65.02
N VAL A 583 3.59 26.77 -63.82
CA VAL A 583 2.81 26.54 -62.58
C VAL A 583 1.40 27.14 -62.67
N ASP A 584 1.27 28.36 -63.20
CA ASP A 584 -0.01 29.06 -63.34
C ASP A 584 -0.93 28.35 -64.35
N ASP A 585 -0.35 27.84 -65.45
CA ASP A 585 -1.08 27.05 -66.44
C ASP A 585 -1.58 25.73 -65.85
N ILE A 586 -0.76 25.07 -65.02
CA ILE A 586 -1.14 23.85 -64.30
C ILE A 586 -2.27 24.15 -63.30
N HIS A 587 -2.21 25.27 -62.58
CA HIS A 587 -3.27 25.71 -61.67
C HIS A 587 -4.59 25.90 -62.41
N ASN A 588 -4.60 26.64 -63.52
CA ASN A 588 -5.80 26.90 -64.31
C ASN A 588 -6.46 25.63 -64.86
N HIS A 589 -5.64 24.63 -65.20
CA HIS A 589 -6.11 23.36 -65.75
C HIS A 589 -6.56 22.34 -64.70
N THR A 590 -5.91 22.31 -63.52
CA THR A 590 -6.15 21.28 -62.49
C THR A 590 -6.97 21.76 -61.30
N GLY A 591 -6.96 23.06 -61.00
CA GLY A 591 -7.55 23.63 -59.78
C GLY A 591 -6.74 23.38 -58.50
N ILE A 592 -5.55 22.77 -58.59
CA ILE A 592 -4.69 22.49 -57.42
C ILE A 592 -3.99 23.78 -56.98
N ASN A 593 -3.92 24.06 -55.68
CA ASN A 593 -3.24 25.26 -55.15
C ASN A 593 -1.78 25.37 -55.61
N GLU A 594 -1.34 26.57 -56.00
CA GLU A 594 0.02 26.82 -56.51
C GLU A 594 1.13 26.39 -55.56
N SER A 595 0.95 26.58 -54.25
CA SER A 595 1.90 26.14 -53.22
C SER A 595 2.09 24.62 -53.25
N GLN A 596 1.00 23.89 -53.41
CA GLN A 596 0.97 22.43 -53.47
C GLN A 596 1.56 21.91 -54.78
N ILE A 597 1.29 22.59 -55.91
CA ILE A 597 1.89 22.29 -57.21
C ILE A 597 3.41 22.42 -57.13
N LYS A 598 3.94 23.51 -56.57
CA LYS A 598 5.40 23.72 -56.43
C LYS A 598 6.06 22.57 -55.66
N ILE A 599 5.49 22.17 -54.52
CA ILE A 599 6.01 21.05 -53.73
C ILE A 599 5.95 19.72 -54.51
N ASN A 600 4.84 19.47 -55.22
CA ASN A 600 4.69 18.26 -56.04
C ASN A 600 5.72 18.22 -57.18
N LEU A 601 5.94 19.34 -57.88
CA LEU A 601 6.93 19.45 -58.95
C LEU A 601 8.37 19.23 -58.43
N ASP A 602 8.69 19.78 -57.26
CA ASP A 602 9.98 19.55 -56.60
C ASP A 602 10.18 18.08 -56.24
N ILE A 603 9.15 17.39 -55.73
CA ILE A 603 9.24 15.96 -55.40
C ILE A 603 9.46 15.11 -56.67
N LEU A 604 8.72 15.39 -57.73
CA LEU A 604 8.76 14.62 -58.98
C LEU A 604 10.04 14.87 -59.81
N SER A 605 10.73 16.00 -59.57
CA SER A 605 11.97 16.39 -60.25
C SER A 605 13.25 16.03 -59.50
N LYS A 606 13.15 15.46 -58.28
CA LYS A 606 14.32 15.03 -57.51
C LYS A 606 15.08 13.89 -58.20
N LYS A 607 16.41 14.06 -58.27
CA LYS A 607 17.35 12.99 -58.66
C LYS A 607 17.31 11.85 -57.63
N PRO A 608 17.45 10.57 -58.04
CA PRO A 608 17.94 10.11 -59.34
C PRO A 608 16.87 9.84 -60.41
N LEU A 609 15.58 9.99 -60.09
CA LEU A 609 14.49 9.48 -60.94
C LEU A 609 14.00 10.48 -62.00
N ASN A 610 14.06 11.79 -61.71
CA ASN A 610 13.78 12.87 -62.65
C ASN A 610 12.57 12.60 -63.57
N LEU A 611 11.40 12.28 -63.01
CA LEU A 611 10.19 12.07 -63.81
C LEU A 611 9.77 13.37 -64.52
N LEU A 612 9.97 14.51 -63.87
CA LEU A 612 9.77 15.83 -64.46
C LEU A 612 11.11 16.56 -64.65
N ILE A 613 11.24 17.24 -65.79
CA ILE A 613 12.38 18.10 -66.13
C ILE A 613 11.88 19.54 -66.24
N LYS A 614 12.60 20.44 -65.59
CA LYS A 614 12.43 21.88 -65.75
C LYS A 614 13.24 22.36 -66.95
N GLY A 615 12.57 22.91 -67.95
CA GLY A 615 13.20 23.54 -69.11
C GLY A 615 13.67 24.97 -68.83
N ASP A 616 14.42 25.55 -69.76
CA ASP A 616 15.03 26.88 -69.62
C ASP A 616 13.99 28.02 -69.55
N ASP A 617 12.77 27.79 -70.05
CA ASP A 617 11.63 28.73 -70.04
C ASP A 617 10.76 28.65 -68.77
N ASP A 618 11.26 28.08 -67.67
CA ASP A 618 10.49 27.74 -66.44
C ASP A 618 9.31 26.75 -66.65
N LYS A 619 9.20 26.17 -67.85
CA LYS A 619 8.20 25.16 -68.20
C LYS A 619 8.61 23.77 -67.71
N TRP A 620 7.65 23.03 -67.18
CA TRP A 620 7.84 21.65 -66.73
C TRP A 620 7.41 20.66 -67.80
N SER A 621 8.20 19.60 -68.01
CA SER A 621 7.89 18.54 -68.99
C SER A 621 8.15 17.15 -68.41
N VAL A 622 7.47 16.13 -68.95
CA VAL A 622 7.66 14.72 -68.55
C VAL A 622 8.91 14.15 -69.22
N ASN A 623 9.80 13.58 -68.44
CA ASN A 623 10.98 12.88 -68.91
C ASN A 623 10.62 11.49 -69.44
N LYS A 624 10.75 11.28 -70.75
CA LYS A 624 10.44 9.99 -71.40
C LYS A 624 11.51 8.93 -71.16
N ASP A 625 12.73 9.33 -70.79
CA ASP A 625 13.88 8.44 -70.56
C ASP A 625 14.07 8.05 -69.09
N ALA A 626 13.14 8.46 -68.22
CA ALA A 626 13.20 8.15 -66.80
C ALA A 626 13.11 6.63 -66.56
N GLN A 627 14.05 6.10 -65.76
CA GLN A 627 14.09 4.70 -65.35
C GLN A 627 13.81 4.58 -63.86
N PHE A 628 12.96 3.61 -63.49
CA PHE A 628 12.50 3.43 -62.12
C PHE A 628 12.86 2.04 -61.60
N PRO A 629 13.27 1.93 -60.33
CA PRO A 629 13.31 0.64 -59.62
C PRO A 629 11.93 -0.03 -59.65
N GLU A 630 11.90 -1.37 -59.60
CA GLU A 630 10.64 -2.11 -59.46
C GLU A 630 9.88 -1.65 -58.19
N ASN A 631 8.57 -1.42 -58.34
CA ASN A 631 7.66 -1.00 -57.26
C ASN A 631 8.05 0.32 -56.56
N TYR A 632 8.67 1.27 -57.28
CA TYR A 632 8.98 2.58 -56.71
C TYR A 632 7.70 3.36 -56.34
N SER A 633 7.72 3.98 -55.15
CA SER A 633 6.64 4.86 -54.69
C SER A 633 7.20 6.25 -54.46
N TYR A 634 6.65 7.24 -55.15
CA TYR A 634 6.88 8.63 -54.79
C TYR A 634 6.29 8.90 -53.40
N PRO A 635 7.02 9.63 -52.55
CA PRO A 635 6.44 10.14 -51.32
C PRO A 635 5.31 11.10 -51.67
N SER A 636 4.13 10.92 -51.10
CA SER A 636 3.09 11.94 -51.19
C SER A 636 3.53 13.18 -50.43
N THR A 637 3.02 14.35 -50.82
CA THR A 637 3.26 15.64 -50.14
C THR A 637 2.89 15.60 -48.65
N ARG A 638 1.91 14.77 -48.28
CA ARG A 638 1.48 14.57 -46.88
C ARG A 638 2.25 13.49 -46.12
N SER A 639 2.64 12.40 -46.77
CA SER A 639 3.31 11.25 -46.12
C SER A 639 4.82 11.32 -46.16
N GLY A 640 5.40 12.13 -47.06
CA GLY A 640 6.85 12.19 -47.32
C GLY A 640 7.66 13.03 -46.34
N ASN A 641 7.02 13.99 -45.65
CA ASN A 641 7.67 14.87 -44.70
C ASN A 641 7.16 14.57 -43.28
N LEU A 642 7.95 13.86 -42.50
CA LEU A 642 7.70 13.57 -41.06
C LEU A 642 7.33 14.84 -40.26
N GLN A 643 7.90 15.99 -40.63
CA GLN A 643 7.60 17.29 -40.00
C GLN A 643 6.19 17.79 -40.33
N LEU A 644 5.74 17.65 -41.58
CA LEU A 644 4.38 18.03 -41.98
C LEU A 644 3.36 17.10 -41.34
N GLN A 645 3.67 15.81 -41.20
CA GLN A 645 2.80 14.85 -40.54
C GLN A 645 2.62 15.17 -39.05
N ARG A 646 3.72 15.48 -38.33
CA ARG A 646 3.64 15.95 -36.94
C ARG A 646 2.82 17.23 -36.81
N ALA A 647 3.04 18.22 -37.68
CA ALA A 647 2.27 19.46 -37.67
C ALA A 647 0.76 19.24 -37.89
N VAL A 648 0.37 18.28 -38.76
CA VAL A 648 -1.04 17.93 -38.97
C VAL A 648 -1.65 17.27 -37.73
N ILE A 649 -0.93 16.33 -37.10
CA ILE A 649 -1.36 15.69 -35.86
C ILE A 649 -1.49 16.72 -34.73
N ASP A 650 -0.50 17.60 -34.56
CA ASP A 650 -0.50 18.64 -33.53
C ASP A 650 -1.67 19.63 -33.71
N ASN A 651 -1.98 19.99 -34.96
CA ASN A 651 -3.13 20.84 -35.26
C ASN A 651 -4.46 20.15 -34.96
N ASP A 652 -4.60 18.85 -35.29
CA ASP A 652 -5.78 18.06 -34.96
C ASP A 652 -5.96 17.94 -33.43
N ILE A 653 -4.89 17.62 -32.70
CA ILE A 653 -4.88 17.59 -31.22
C ILE A 653 -5.27 18.94 -30.64
N ASN A 654 -4.71 20.04 -31.15
CA ASN A 654 -5.04 21.39 -30.69
C ASN A 654 -6.52 21.73 -30.97
N TYR A 655 -7.05 21.33 -32.12
CA TYR A 655 -8.47 21.51 -32.43
C TYR A 655 -9.38 20.71 -31.49
N ILE A 656 -9.07 19.44 -31.24
CA ILE A 656 -9.80 18.57 -30.30
C ILE A 656 -9.77 19.17 -28.89
N ARG A 657 -8.57 19.55 -28.39
CA ARG A 657 -8.42 20.17 -27.07
C ARG A 657 -9.21 21.49 -26.97
N THR A 658 -9.20 22.31 -28.01
CA THR A 658 -9.98 23.56 -28.08
C THR A 658 -11.48 23.31 -28.00
N ASN A 659 -11.99 22.30 -28.71
CA ASN A 659 -13.38 21.88 -28.66
C ASN A 659 -13.79 21.31 -27.29
N MET A 660 -12.90 20.55 -26.64
CA MET A 660 -13.12 20.06 -25.27
C MET A 660 -13.19 21.21 -24.27
N ILE A 661 -12.28 22.19 -24.37
CA ILE A 661 -12.31 23.41 -23.55
C ILE A 661 -13.62 24.16 -23.77
N MET A 662 -14.01 24.42 -25.03
CA MET A 662 -15.27 25.08 -25.36
C MET A 662 -16.45 24.34 -24.72
N SER A 663 -16.56 23.04 -24.94
CA SER A 663 -17.68 22.23 -24.44
C SER A 663 -17.76 22.22 -22.92
N CYS A 664 -16.61 22.15 -22.24
CA CYS A 664 -16.51 22.26 -20.78
C CYS A 664 -16.97 23.66 -20.29
N MET A 665 -16.47 24.72 -20.93
CA MET A 665 -16.89 26.09 -20.63
C MET A 665 -18.40 26.29 -20.82
N TYR A 666 -18.98 25.80 -21.92
CA TYR A 666 -20.42 25.84 -22.17
C TYR A 666 -21.22 25.16 -21.05
N LYS A 667 -20.80 23.95 -20.63
CA LYS A 667 -21.48 23.21 -19.55
C LYS A 667 -21.47 23.99 -18.24
N ILE A 668 -20.31 24.53 -17.86
CA ILE A 668 -20.15 25.32 -16.63
C ILE A 668 -20.97 26.64 -16.71
N LEU A 669 -20.89 27.35 -17.84
CA LEU A 669 -21.63 28.60 -18.04
C LEU A 669 -23.15 28.39 -18.00
N LYS A 670 -23.63 27.30 -18.60
CA LYS A 670 -25.05 26.93 -18.57
C LYS A 670 -25.55 26.60 -17.16
N GLU A 671 -24.70 25.98 -16.33
CA GLU A 671 -25.04 25.60 -14.95
C GLU A 671 -25.08 26.82 -14.00
N PHE A 672 -24.02 27.63 -14.00
CA PHE A 672 -23.86 28.71 -13.01
C PHE A 672 -24.41 30.07 -13.47
N LYS A 673 -24.63 30.27 -14.78
CA LYS A 673 -25.14 31.48 -15.46
C LYS A 673 -24.30 32.75 -15.30
N THR A 674 -23.74 33.02 -14.12
CA THR A 674 -22.88 34.17 -13.82
C THR A 674 -21.70 33.74 -12.96
N LEU A 675 -20.48 33.99 -13.42
CA LEU A 675 -19.23 33.56 -12.76
C LEU A 675 -18.14 34.62 -12.91
N LYS A 676 -17.21 34.72 -11.97
CA LYS A 676 -15.97 35.48 -12.20
C LYS A 676 -15.05 34.69 -13.15
N LEU A 677 -14.28 35.40 -13.97
CA LEU A 677 -13.33 34.81 -14.92
C LEU A 677 -12.35 33.83 -14.25
N GLU A 678 -11.77 34.20 -13.12
CA GLU A 678 -10.83 33.33 -12.37
C GLU A 678 -11.49 32.03 -11.87
N GLU A 679 -12.75 32.14 -11.45
CA GLU A 679 -13.55 31.02 -10.95
C GLU A 679 -13.92 30.06 -12.08
N LEU A 680 -14.24 30.60 -13.27
CA LEU A 680 -14.46 29.83 -14.49
C LEU A 680 -13.19 29.07 -14.88
N ILE A 681 -12.04 29.76 -14.94
CA ILE A 681 -10.75 29.16 -15.29
C ILE A 681 -10.39 28.04 -14.30
N SER A 682 -10.56 28.27 -12.99
CA SER A 682 -10.29 27.27 -11.96
C SER A 682 -11.18 26.02 -12.11
N ARG A 683 -12.48 26.20 -12.39
CA ARG A 683 -13.40 25.07 -12.60
C ARG A 683 -13.10 24.30 -13.88
N VAL A 684 -12.81 25.00 -14.98
CA VAL A 684 -12.44 24.38 -16.26
C VAL A 684 -11.17 23.54 -16.08
N LYS A 685 -10.13 24.07 -15.42
CA LYS A 685 -8.89 23.33 -15.13
C LYS A 685 -9.10 22.09 -14.25
N LYS A 686 -10.11 22.08 -13.37
CA LYS A 686 -10.44 20.90 -12.54
C LYS A 686 -11.20 19.82 -13.29
N GLN A 687 -11.95 20.17 -14.34
CA GLN A 687 -12.75 19.22 -15.12
C GLN A 687 -12.01 18.63 -16.33
N LEU A 688 -10.92 19.28 -16.78
CA LEU A 688 -10.10 18.78 -17.89
C LEU A 688 -9.01 17.82 -17.40
N ASN A 689 -8.74 16.78 -18.18
CA ASN A 689 -7.69 15.78 -17.89
C ASN A 689 -6.28 16.26 -18.30
N PHE A 690 -6.18 17.38 -19.03
CA PHE A 690 -4.93 18.01 -19.45
C PHE A 690 -4.82 19.43 -18.89
N PHE A 691 -3.61 20.00 -18.91
CA PHE A 691 -3.34 21.35 -18.42
C PHE A 691 -3.38 22.35 -19.58
N PRO A 692 -4.51 23.06 -19.82
CA PRO A 692 -4.57 24.07 -20.87
C PRO A 692 -3.73 25.30 -20.50
N GLU A 693 -2.95 25.78 -21.46
CA GLU A 693 -2.29 27.08 -21.40
C GLU A 693 -3.32 28.20 -21.22
N THR A 694 -2.96 29.21 -20.43
CA THR A 694 -3.85 30.34 -20.14
C THR A 694 -4.21 31.10 -21.42
N GLU A 695 -3.30 31.18 -22.40
CA GLU A 695 -3.55 31.82 -23.70
C GLU A 695 -4.67 31.11 -24.48
N LYS A 696 -4.66 29.78 -24.51
CA LYS A 696 -5.71 28.98 -25.19
C LYS A 696 -7.07 29.14 -24.52
N LEU A 697 -7.12 29.22 -23.18
CA LEU A 697 -8.35 29.50 -22.46
C LEU A 697 -8.91 30.88 -22.82
N MET A 698 -8.05 31.89 -22.91
CA MET A 698 -8.44 33.25 -23.28
C MET A 698 -8.90 33.35 -24.74
N PHE A 699 -8.24 32.62 -25.65
CA PHE A 699 -8.67 32.50 -27.04
C PHE A 699 -10.09 31.94 -27.13
N VAL A 700 -10.37 30.84 -26.41
CA VAL A 700 -11.71 30.25 -26.38
C VAL A 700 -12.74 31.21 -25.79
N ILE A 701 -12.41 31.93 -24.73
CA ILE A 701 -13.33 32.93 -24.14
C ILE A 701 -13.67 34.02 -25.17
N ASN A 702 -12.68 34.50 -25.92
CA ASN A 702 -12.93 35.49 -26.98
C ASN A 702 -13.75 34.93 -28.13
N ASP A 703 -13.52 33.68 -28.53
CA ASP A 703 -14.33 33.01 -29.55
C ASP A 703 -15.80 32.84 -29.10
N LEU A 704 -16.02 32.51 -27.83
CA LEU A 704 -17.37 32.42 -27.25
C LEU A 704 -18.05 33.80 -27.14
N LYS A 705 -17.30 34.88 -26.88
CA LYS A 705 -17.85 36.24 -26.98
C LYS A 705 -18.26 36.59 -28.40
N ASN A 706 -17.41 36.26 -29.38
CA ASN A 706 -17.69 36.52 -30.79
C ASN A 706 -18.92 35.75 -31.30
N LYS A 707 -19.24 34.62 -30.67
CA LYS A 707 -20.43 33.80 -30.93
C LYS A 707 -21.65 34.23 -30.10
N ASP A 708 -21.58 35.36 -29.39
CA ASP A 708 -22.63 35.91 -28.52
C ASP A 708 -23.12 34.96 -27.41
N VAL A 709 -22.29 34.00 -27.01
CA VAL A 709 -22.62 32.99 -25.99
C VAL A 709 -22.36 33.51 -24.57
N LEU A 710 -21.44 34.46 -24.43
CA LEU A 710 -21.09 35.04 -23.15
C LEU A 710 -20.82 36.53 -23.25
N THR A 711 -21.23 37.26 -22.23
CA THR A 711 -20.91 38.68 -22.04
C THR A 711 -19.96 38.84 -20.86
N GLN A 712 -19.05 39.81 -20.93
CA GLN A 712 -18.13 40.13 -19.84
C GLN A 712 -18.36 41.56 -19.39
N ASP A 713 -18.72 41.73 -18.12
CA ASP A 713 -18.83 43.05 -17.47
C ASP A 713 -17.43 43.61 -17.14
N GLU A 714 -17.34 44.92 -16.86
CA GLU A 714 -16.11 45.63 -16.50
C GLU A 714 -15.38 45.03 -15.27
N ASN A 715 -16.11 44.32 -14.40
CA ASN A 715 -15.57 43.64 -13.21
C ASN A 715 -15.10 42.19 -13.48
N HIS A 716 -14.85 41.82 -14.75
CA HIS A 716 -14.50 40.46 -15.17
C HIS A 716 -15.52 39.38 -14.75
N VAL A 717 -16.78 39.77 -14.61
CA VAL A 717 -17.90 38.84 -14.42
C VAL A 717 -18.38 38.40 -15.79
N ILE A 718 -18.42 37.09 -16.00
CA ILE A 718 -18.93 36.44 -17.21
C ILE A 718 -20.39 36.06 -16.97
N ARG A 719 -21.26 36.45 -17.90
CA ARG A 719 -22.66 36.02 -17.92
C ARG A 719 -22.93 35.18 -19.17
N TYR A 720 -23.59 34.04 -18.97
CA TYR A 720 -24.06 33.18 -20.04
C TYR A 720 -25.27 33.81 -20.75
N VAL A 721 -25.20 33.85 -22.07
CA VAL A 721 -26.31 34.25 -22.95
C VAL A 721 -26.82 32.97 -23.63
N PRO A 722 -28.07 32.56 -23.36
CA PRO A 722 -28.62 31.29 -23.80
C PRO A 722 -28.88 31.19 -25.30
#